data_AF-A0A945CKK5-F1
#
_entry.id   AF-A0A945CKK5-F1
#
_cell.length_a   1.000
_cell.length_b   1.000
_cell.length_c   1.000
_cell.angle_alpha   90.00
_cell.angle_beta   90.00
_cell.angle_gamma   90.00
#
_symmetry.space_group_name_H-M   'P 1'
#
loop_
_entity.id
_entity.type
_entity.pdbx_description
1 polymer ?
#
loop_
_entity_poly.entity_id
_entity_poly.type
_entity_poly.pdbx_seq_one_letter_code
_entity_poly.pdbx_strand_id
1 'polypeptide(L)'
;MCVVWKNTCLQYAISAEGANQSFVDLASGLNYCQREPVTKVARVRLEDGWHDASAATANGDCLELCFAGTAATVSLEMATHPRHLVLTVAAASEQIQELELVNLQLTLDGQLGEPFAACALALNLLTDVPEMPGLNSRVRARSVARFGIVGAAVAVVGCPQTEMRDVLKEAVVAAPDMPQSPVGGPWAMDAAINRSSYLFANPTEANVEEMIGTLKSVGFNQVQIHGGGGTYRFGDCEPNRELYPRGVDSIKAVISRLHQEGIYVGMHPYAFFIDKVCPWVTPVPDPRLASDSSFTLAEDLTADAVTVPVLETTQDMSTITGFFERNSVTLRVDSELIIYAGLSQEPPYAFTQCQRGALGTRATAHRAGTMVDHLKECFGLFAPDPETSLLQEVAAANAEFFNACGFDSLYLDALDGEDILGGGENSWHYGSMYVWELWRRLERPAAMEYSTFHHHLWCMRSRHGAWDHPTRSHKQFIDQHVASNEANERIFLPSNLGWWGFKTWNPAQVEPTYPDDIEYLCAKALGTDSGLSLQGYDPGSPGHQRLATIVKAYEQLRHAGHVSQAIKEQLRQPGVEFMLEQTGTDDWAVRPQSSARHVVQASDGSSSVWTVDNPYRDQAPTVRLEGLMATSEYDSSENMEVVHFGQAEELSAQDAATGVSARMELGTDNGNACGRLIAANSGSERGGTWARFQKVFDPPLDLSRQQGLGVWVRGDGQGEVLNFQLRSPDHIIRAVGEHYVTVDFEGWRYFQLIEHDSDRYADYDWPYAGGYSVYREAVDYSVVASITIWCNNLPPNDTISCDLRPVHALPLVAATLSNPRLRTGDQSMVLPLALTSGDYVEVDASGDYRHYSGSGELLERGQLAGSVPLLNTGENELSLSGDAGAAIPPRTRVTVFTRGEPLQ
;
A
#
# COMPACT_ATOMS: atom_id res chain seq x y z
N MET A 1 51.06 -3.40 -5.91
CA MET A 1 50.83 -1.95 -6.14
C MET A 1 49.34 -1.71 -5.97
N CYS A 2 48.93 -0.52 -5.56
CA CYS A 2 47.51 -0.13 -5.52
C CYS A 2 46.95 -0.05 -6.95
N VAL A 3 45.73 -0.53 -7.16
CA VAL A 3 45.00 -0.38 -8.43
C VAL A 3 44.14 0.88 -8.31
N VAL A 4 44.27 1.80 -9.27
CA VAL A 4 43.60 3.10 -9.25
C VAL A 4 42.89 3.32 -10.58
N TRP A 5 41.60 3.59 -10.50
CA TRP A 5 40.77 4.03 -11.62
C TRP A 5 40.41 5.49 -11.44
N LYS A 6 40.43 6.24 -12.54
CA LYS A 6 40.18 7.68 -12.52
C LYS A 6 39.44 8.10 -13.77
N ASN A 7 38.31 8.78 -13.59
CA ASN A 7 37.60 9.47 -14.65
C ASN A 7 37.60 10.99 -14.39
N THR A 8 36.64 11.73 -14.95
CA THR A 8 36.58 13.20 -14.76
C THR A 8 36.08 13.63 -13.38
N CYS A 9 35.28 12.81 -12.70
CA CYS A 9 34.64 13.15 -11.43
C CYS A 9 35.21 12.35 -10.24
N LEU A 10 35.61 11.11 -10.47
CA LEU A 10 35.90 10.12 -9.45
C LEU A 10 37.31 9.53 -9.62
N GLN A 11 38.00 9.33 -8.50
CA GLN A 11 39.10 8.37 -8.39
C GLN A 11 38.76 7.27 -7.39
N TYR A 12 38.69 6.02 -7.86
CA TYR A 12 38.46 4.83 -7.03
C TYR A 12 39.74 4.00 -6.96
N ALA A 13 40.15 3.59 -5.76
CA ALA A 13 41.38 2.85 -5.55
C ALA A 13 41.20 1.68 -4.60
N ILE A 14 41.90 0.57 -4.89
CA ILE A 14 41.95 -0.64 -4.06
C ILE A 14 43.39 -1.08 -3.79
N SER A 15 43.62 -1.73 -2.65
CA SER A 15 44.95 -2.22 -2.27
C SER A 15 45.32 -3.53 -2.99
N ALA A 16 46.59 -3.92 -2.90
CA ALA A 16 47.04 -5.22 -3.43
C ALA A 16 46.39 -6.41 -2.69
N GLU A 17 45.87 -6.20 -1.49
CA GLU A 17 45.12 -7.16 -0.69
C GLU A 17 43.60 -7.09 -0.95
N GLY A 18 43.17 -6.36 -1.99
CA GLY A 18 41.76 -6.20 -2.36
C GLY A 18 40.94 -5.30 -1.42
N ALA A 19 41.58 -4.52 -0.54
CA ALA A 19 40.86 -3.59 0.34
C ALA A 19 40.45 -2.30 -0.39
N ASN A 20 39.23 -1.82 -0.16
CA ASN A 20 38.81 -0.51 -0.65
C ASN A 20 39.65 0.59 0.03
N GLN A 21 40.38 1.37 -0.78
CA GLN A 21 41.31 2.38 -0.27
C GLN A 21 40.76 3.80 -0.31
N SER A 22 40.17 4.19 -1.43
CA SER A 22 39.64 5.54 -1.59
C SER A 22 38.57 5.63 -2.66
N PHE A 23 37.58 6.47 -2.44
CA PHE A 23 36.54 6.86 -3.38
C PHE A 23 36.48 8.38 -3.37
N VAL A 24 37.30 9.01 -4.20
CA VAL A 24 37.66 10.43 -4.09
C VAL A 24 36.88 11.25 -5.10
N ASP A 25 36.17 12.25 -4.62
CA ASP A 25 35.69 13.35 -5.46
C ASP A 25 36.89 14.16 -5.94
N LEU A 26 37.14 14.15 -7.24
CA LEU A 26 38.28 14.85 -7.83
C LEU A 26 38.17 16.38 -7.77
N ALA A 27 36.96 16.91 -7.62
CA ALA A 27 36.74 18.34 -7.54
C ALA A 27 37.14 18.89 -6.16
N SER A 28 36.68 18.25 -5.07
CA SER A 28 37.01 18.67 -3.70
C SER A 28 38.26 18.03 -3.12
N GLY A 29 38.68 16.87 -3.64
CA GLY A 29 39.73 16.03 -3.06
C GLY A 29 39.28 15.23 -1.83
N LEU A 30 38.00 15.27 -1.46
CA LEU A 30 37.47 14.50 -0.34
C LEU A 30 37.34 13.02 -0.68
N ASN A 31 37.71 12.16 0.27
CA ASN A 31 37.58 10.72 0.16
C ASN A 31 36.35 10.24 0.92
N TYR A 32 35.40 9.66 0.20
CA TYR A 32 34.15 9.15 0.75
C TYR A 32 34.18 7.66 1.08
N CYS A 33 35.30 6.96 0.88
CA CYS A 33 35.43 5.56 1.29
C CYS A 33 35.45 5.45 2.82
N GLN A 34 34.51 4.71 3.42
CA GLN A 34 34.55 4.40 4.84
C GLN A 34 35.77 3.51 5.14
N ARG A 35 36.53 3.88 6.18
CA ARG A 35 37.80 3.22 6.53
C ARG A 35 37.70 2.25 7.69
N GLU A 36 36.63 2.32 8.49
CA GLU A 36 36.44 1.43 9.63
C GLU A 36 34.96 1.00 9.72
N PRO A 37 34.64 -0.30 9.57
CA PRO A 37 35.55 -1.36 9.11
C PRO A 37 35.95 -1.17 7.64
N VAL A 38 37.17 -1.57 7.27
CA VAL A 38 37.61 -1.61 5.86
C VAL A 38 36.86 -2.72 5.14
N THR A 39 36.15 -2.40 4.06
CA THR A 39 35.53 -3.41 3.20
C THR A 39 36.48 -3.87 2.08
N LYS A 40 36.27 -5.09 1.58
CA LYS A 40 36.99 -5.64 0.44
C LYS A 40 36.24 -5.34 -0.86
N VAL A 41 36.95 -5.17 -1.96
CA VAL A 41 36.35 -4.89 -3.28
C VAL A 41 35.40 -6.00 -3.71
N ALA A 42 35.67 -7.25 -3.33
CA ALA A 42 34.82 -8.38 -3.63
C ALA A 42 34.86 -9.43 -2.52
N ARG A 43 33.84 -10.27 -2.50
CA ARG A 43 33.78 -11.50 -1.71
C ARG A 43 32.98 -12.57 -2.46
N VAL A 44 33.28 -13.83 -2.20
CA VAL A 44 32.59 -14.98 -2.82
C VAL A 44 31.96 -15.85 -1.75
N ARG A 45 30.77 -16.39 -2.04
CA ARG A 45 30.18 -17.45 -1.24
C ARG A 45 30.45 -18.79 -1.90
N LEU A 46 31.07 -19.68 -1.14
CA LEU A 46 31.26 -21.09 -1.44
C LEU A 46 30.36 -21.92 -0.52
N GLU A 47 30.41 -23.24 -0.65
CA GLU A 47 29.65 -24.16 0.20
C GLU A 47 29.94 -23.98 1.71
N ASP A 48 31.18 -23.63 2.06
CA ASP A 48 31.64 -23.44 3.44
C ASP A 48 31.47 -22.00 3.98
N GLY A 49 30.98 -21.07 3.17
CA GLY A 49 30.64 -19.71 3.60
C GLY A 49 31.24 -18.59 2.74
N TRP A 50 31.35 -17.40 3.32
CA TRP A 50 31.86 -16.20 2.64
C TRP A 50 33.38 -16.06 2.77
N HIS A 51 34.05 -15.78 1.66
CA HIS A 51 35.48 -15.53 1.56
C HIS A 51 35.74 -14.16 0.94
N ASP A 52 36.47 -13.33 1.69
CA ASP A 52 36.85 -11.98 1.28
C ASP A 52 38.03 -11.99 0.31
N ALA A 53 38.09 -11.00 -0.59
CA ALA A 53 39.26 -10.81 -1.45
C ALA A 53 40.52 -10.60 -0.60
N SER A 54 41.56 -11.37 -0.90
CA SER A 54 42.84 -11.40 -0.19
C SER A 54 44.01 -10.92 -1.05
N ALA A 55 43.86 -10.95 -2.37
CA ALA A 55 44.82 -10.40 -3.32
C ALA A 55 44.10 -9.83 -4.55
N ALA A 56 44.65 -8.74 -5.08
CA ALA A 56 44.17 -8.05 -6.27
C ALA A 56 45.36 -7.67 -7.15
N THR A 57 45.39 -8.17 -8.39
CA THR A 57 46.49 -7.93 -9.34
C THR A 57 45.93 -7.39 -10.65
N ALA A 58 46.31 -6.15 -11.00
CA ALA A 58 45.96 -5.57 -12.29
C ALA A 58 46.91 -6.04 -13.40
N ASN A 59 46.34 -6.42 -14.54
CA ASN A 59 47.04 -6.76 -15.78
C ASN A 59 46.35 -6.08 -16.96
N GLY A 60 46.83 -4.89 -17.34
CA GLY A 60 46.13 -4.04 -18.31
C GLY A 60 44.77 -3.61 -17.75
N ASP A 61 43.72 -3.86 -18.51
CA ASP A 61 42.33 -3.57 -18.14
C ASP A 61 41.64 -4.72 -17.38
N CYS A 62 42.38 -5.79 -17.06
CA CYS A 62 41.87 -6.90 -16.24
C CYS A 62 42.35 -6.79 -14.79
N LEU A 63 41.45 -7.05 -13.83
CA LEU A 63 41.76 -7.21 -12.42
C LEU A 63 41.54 -8.67 -12.00
N GLU A 64 42.62 -9.33 -11.60
CA GLU A 64 42.59 -10.69 -11.05
C GLU A 64 42.44 -10.64 -9.53
N LEU A 65 41.44 -11.34 -9.01
CA LEU A 65 41.13 -11.44 -7.59
C LEU A 65 41.31 -12.87 -7.08
N CYS A 66 41.96 -13.00 -5.92
CA CYS A 66 42.00 -14.24 -5.13
C CYS A 66 41.32 -14.02 -3.78
N PHE A 67 40.80 -15.09 -3.18
CA PHE A 67 40.00 -15.02 -1.96
C PHE A 67 40.66 -15.77 -0.79
N ALA A 68 40.44 -15.27 0.42
CA ALA A 68 41.10 -15.80 1.62
C ALA A 68 40.66 -17.24 1.92
N GLY A 69 41.62 -18.14 2.17
CA GLY A 69 41.33 -19.51 2.59
C GLY A 69 40.79 -20.44 1.49
N THR A 70 40.82 -20.03 0.22
CA THR A 70 40.30 -20.81 -0.91
C THR A 70 41.17 -20.66 -2.17
N ALA A 71 41.00 -21.59 -3.11
CA ALA A 71 41.61 -21.52 -4.45
C ALA A 71 40.73 -20.81 -5.49
N ALA A 72 39.55 -20.30 -5.09
CA ALA A 72 38.66 -19.56 -5.97
C ALA A 72 39.32 -18.28 -6.49
N THR A 73 39.04 -17.93 -7.75
CA THR A 73 39.52 -16.73 -8.44
C THR A 73 38.42 -16.09 -9.26
N VAL A 74 38.49 -14.77 -9.43
CA VAL A 74 37.61 -13.98 -10.30
C VAL A 74 38.45 -12.99 -11.09
N SER A 75 38.18 -12.88 -12.38
CA SER A 75 38.81 -11.92 -13.30
C SER A 75 37.76 -10.88 -13.72
N LEU A 76 38.05 -9.60 -13.52
CA LEU A 76 37.17 -8.49 -13.87
C LEU A 76 37.77 -7.68 -15.01
N GLU A 77 37.02 -7.50 -16.10
CA GLU A 77 37.32 -6.49 -17.10
C GLU A 77 36.85 -5.12 -16.61
N MET A 78 37.72 -4.12 -16.75
CA MET A 78 37.52 -2.77 -16.25
C MET A 78 37.48 -1.78 -17.41
N ALA A 79 36.38 -1.06 -17.57
CA ALA A 79 36.28 0.04 -18.53
C ALA A 79 36.10 1.37 -17.82
N THR A 80 36.86 2.39 -18.25
CA THR A 80 36.75 3.76 -17.72
C THR A 80 36.04 4.64 -18.74
N HIS A 81 34.84 5.10 -18.41
CA HIS A 81 34.10 6.09 -19.18
C HIS A 81 34.34 7.50 -18.61
N PRO A 82 33.96 8.58 -19.32
CA PRO A 82 34.20 9.94 -18.83
C PRO A 82 33.67 10.22 -17.42
N ARG A 83 32.48 9.71 -17.07
CA ARG A 83 31.80 10.01 -15.78
C ARG A 83 31.38 8.78 -14.97
N HIS A 84 31.66 7.56 -15.46
CA HIS A 84 31.40 6.32 -14.72
C HIS A 84 32.49 5.28 -15.00
N LEU A 85 32.58 4.26 -14.16
CA LEU A 85 33.44 3.09 -14.36
C LEU A 85 32.54 1.88 -14.63
N VAL A 86 32.99 0.90 -15.40
CA VAL A 86 32.27 -0.36 -15.59
C VAL A 86 33.17 -1.52 -15.19
N LEU A 87 32.61 -2.46 -14.43
CA LEU A 87 33.24 -3.73 -14.06
C LEU A 87 32.41 -4.85 -14.65
N THR A 88 33.05 -5.73 -15.41
CA THR A 88 32.42 -6.93 -16.00
C THR A 88 33.16 -8.17 -15.57
N VAL A 89 32.45 -9.21 -15.13
CA VAL A 89 33.06 -10.48 -14.76
C VAL A 89 33.47 -11.23 -16.03
N ALA A 90 34.77 -11.26 -16.31
CA ALA A 90 35.33 -11.94 -17.47
C ALA A 90 35.51 -13.45 -17.22
N ALA A 91 35.85 -13.84 -16.00
CA ALA A 91 35.98 -15.23 -15.59
C ALA A 91 35.73 -15.40 -14.08
N ALA A 92 35.25 -16.56 -13.67
CA ALA A 92 35.04 -16.93 -12.27
C ALA A 92 35.21 -18.45 -12.09
N SER A 93 35.70 -18.89 -10.93
CA SER A 93 35.75 -20.32 -10.60
C SER A 93 34.36 -20.94 -10.46
N GLU A 94 34.17 -22.16 -10.97
CA GLU A 94 32.87 -22.84 -11.03
C GLU A 94 32.22 -23.11 -9.67
N GLN A 95 33.02 -23.29 -8.60
CA GLN A 95 32.49 -23.54 -7.26
C GLN A 95 31.85 -22.31 -6.57
N ILE A 96 31.94 -21.13 -7.18
CA ILE A 96 31.36 -19.90 -6.61
C ILE A 96 29.83 -19.96 -6.73
N GLN A 97 29.13 -19.91 -5.60
CA GLN A 97 27.67 -19.87 -5.55
C GLN A 97 27.13 -18.45 -5.69
N GLU A 98 27.84 -17.48 -5.11
CA GLU A 98 27.50 -16.05 -5.16
C GLU A 98 28.78 -15.22 -5.16
N LEU A 99 28.78 -14.13 -5.92
CA LEU A 99 29.86 -13.16 -5.98
C LEU A 99 29.29 -11.78 -5.65
N GLU A 100 29.87 -11.09 -4.68
CA GLU A 100 29.61 -9.67 -4.40
C GLU A 100 30.80 -8.82 -4.90
N LEU A 101 30.52 -7.79 -5.67
CA LEU A 101 31.47 -6.89 -6.33
C LEU A 101 31.28 -5.45 -5.91
N VAL A 102 32.37 -4.69 -6.00
CA VAL A 102 32.43 -3.27 -5.60
C VAL A 102 31.86 -3.09 -4.20
N ASN A 103 32.12 -4.02 -3.26
CA ASN A 103 31.51 -4.01 -1.93
C ASN A 103 32.06 -2.84 -1.09
N LEU A 104 31.53 -1.64 -1.31
CA LEU A 104 32.07 -0.38 -0.85
C LEU A 104 31.05 0.33 0.03
N GLN A 105 31.42 0.53 1.29
CA GLN A 105 30.71 1.40 2.20
C GLN A 105 31.26 2.83 2.09
N LEU A 106 30.37 3.81 2.03
CA LEU A 106 30.73 5.22 1.95
C LEU A 106 30.44 5.95 3.27
N THR A 107 31.08 7.11 3.44
CA THR A 107 30.76 8.10 4.47
C THR A 107 29.63 9.05 4.05
N LEU A 108 29.06 8.85 2.85
CA LEU A 108 27.86 9.55 2.39
C LEU A 108 26.63 8.88 3.01
N ASP A 109 25.60 9.67 3.28
CA ASP A 109 24.34 9.16 3.84
C ASP A 109 23.36 8.69 2.75
N GLY A 110 23.58 9.05 1.48
CA GLY A 110 22.67 8.73 0.38
C GLY A 110 21.41 9.57 0.43
N GLN A 111 21.55 10.84 0.82
CA GLN A 111 20.45 11.78 1.02
C GLN A 111 20.59 13.00 0.12
N LEU A 112 19.51 13.75 -0.02
CA LEU A 112 19.53 15.01 -0.76
C LEU A 112 20.35 16.07 -0.01
N GLY A 113 21.12 16.86 -0.75
CA GLY A 113 21.86 18.01 -0.22
C GLY A 113 23.34 17.74 0.05
N GLU A 114 23.79 16.50 -0.17
CA GLU A 114 25.21 16.16 -0.12
C GLU A 114 25.95 16.74 -1.35
N PRO A 115 27.23 17.15 -1.20
CA PRO A 115 27.99 17.73 -2.31
C PRO A 115 28.38 16.70 -3.39
N PHE A 116 28.39 15.42 -3.05
CA PHE A 116 28.80 14.30 -3.89
C PHE A 116 27.85 13.14 -3.70
N ALA A 117 27.69 12.31 -4.72
CA ALA A 117 26.81 11.15 -4.70
C ALA A 117 27.46 9.96 -5.39
N ALA A 118 27.02 8.76 -5.02
CA ALA A 118 27.48 7.51 -5.59
C ALA A 118 26.33 6.55 -5.91
N CYS A 119 26.53 5.70 -6.92
CA CYS A 119 25.57 4.69 -7.34
C CYS A 119 26.28 3.47 -7.94
N ALA A 120 25.80 2.27 -7.61
CA ALA A 120 25.99 1.08 -8.45
C ALA A 120 24.77 0.96 -9.37
N LEU A 121 24.97 0.67 -10.65
CA LEU A 121 23.89 0.42 -11.62
C LEU A 121 24.15 -0.92 -12.29
N ALA A 122 23.26 -1.89 -12.11
CA ALA A 122 23.29 -3.15 -12.84
C ALA A 122 23.14 -2.88 -14.34
N LEU A 123 23.96 -3.53 -15.17
CA LEU A 123 23.93 -3.35 -16.62
C LEU A 123 23.30 -4.53 -17.37
N ASN A 124 22.86 -5.57 -16.65
CA ASN A 124 22.16 -6.74 -17.17
C ASN A 124 21.44 -7.51 -16.05
N LEU A 125 20.64 -8.53 -16.43
CA LEU A 125 19.90 -9.40 -15.51
C LEU A 125 20.77 -10.41 -14.74
N LEU A 126 22.06 -10.54 -15.08
CA LEU A 126 23.00 -11.38 -14.33
C LEU A 126 23.49 -10.70 -13.04
N THR A 127 23.30 -9.38 -12.97
CA THR A 127 23.83 -8.52 -11.90
C THR A 127 22.69 -8.03 -11.04
N ASP A 128 22.65 -8.41 -9.78
CA ASP A 128 21.75 -7.88 -8.77
C ASP A 128 22.38 -6.72 -8.01
N VAL A 129 21.68 -5.60 -7.90
CA VAL A 129 22.07 -4.47 -7.05
C VAL A 129 20.91 -4.22 -6.08
N PRO A 130 21.09 -4.47 -4.77
CA PRO A 130 20.01 -4.30 -3.80
C PRO A 130 19.57 -2.84 -3.62
N GLU A 131 20.48 -1.89 -3.78
CA GLU A 131 20.15 -0.46 -3.68
C GLU A 131 19.44 0.05 -4.94
N MET A 132 18.52 1.00 -4.83
CA MET A 132 17.89 1.60 -6.02
C MET A 132 18.88 2.51 -6.77
N PRO A 133 18.78 2.65 -8.11
CA PRO A 133 19.59 3.62 -8.85
C PRO A 133 19.31 5.04 -8.39
N GLY A 134 20.34 5.76 -7.93
CA GLY A 134 20.16 7.06 -7.30
C GLY A 134 21.27 7.42 -6.32
N LEU A 135 20.87 8.08 -5.23
CA LEU A 135 21.78 8.52 -4.16
C LEU A 135 21.97 7.39 -3.13
N ASN A 136 23.17 6.82 -3.05
CA ASN A 136 23.44 5.67 -2.19
C ASN A 136 24.62 5.89 -1.23
N SER A 137 24.49 5.37 -0.01
CA SER A 137 25.56 5.28 1.00
C SER A 137 26.42 4.01 0.85
N ARG A 138 25.93 3.05 0.05
CA ARG A 138 26.64 1.82 -0.29
C ARG A 138 26.62 1.62 -1.79
N VAL A 139 27.77 1.24 -2.32
CA VAL A 139 27.91 0.77 -3.70
C VAL A 139 28.22 -0.71 -3.58
N ARG A 140 27.46 -1.56 -4.27
CA ARG A 140 27.74 -2.99 -4.41
C ARG A 140 26.92 -3.58 -5.55
N ALA A 141 27.37 -4.71 -6.06
CA ALA A 141 26.62 -5.56 -6.97
C ALA A 141 26.82 -7.02 -6.58
N ARG A 142 25.91 -7.88 -7.00
CA ARG A 142 25.91 -9.31 -6.73
C ARG A 142 25.63 -10.08 -8.01
N SER A 143 26.10 -11.32 -8.09
CA SER A 143 25.70 -12.27 -9.12
C SER A 143 25.67 -13.66 -8.52
N VAL A 144 24.70 -14.48 -8.91
CA VAL A 144 24.48 -15.83 -8.36
C VAL A 144 24.67 -16.88 -9.45
N ALA A 145 25.22 -18.03 -9.07
CA ALA A 145 25.51 -19.13 -10.00
C ALA A 145 24.28 -19.60 -10.78
N ARG A 146 23.09 -19.51 -10.15
CA ARG A 146 21.80 -19.88 -10.76
C ARG A 146 21.54 -19.17 -12.09
N PHE A 147 21.82 -17.86 -12.16
CA PHE A 147 21.56 -17.05 -13.35
C PHE A 147 22.81 -16.83 -14.19
N GLY A 148 23.99 -17.07 -13.62
CA GLY A 148 25.29 -16.89 -14.24
C GLY A 148 26.09 -15.78 -13.57
N ILE A 149 27.37 -16.04 -13.37
CA ILE A 149 28.33 -15.08 -12.77
C ILE A 149 29.16 -14.39 -13.86
N VAL A 150 29.66 -15.16 -14.84
CA VAL A 150 30.44 -14.63 -15.97
C VAL A 150 29.52 -13.79 -16.86
N GLY A 151 29.96 -12.58 -17.20
CA GLY A 151 29.17 -11.58 -17.91
C GLY A 151 28.39 -10.62 -17.03
N ALA A 152 28.29 -10.86 -15.71
CA ALA A 152 27.71 -9.88 -14.79
C ALA A 152 28.48 -8.55 -14.87
N ALA A 153 27.77 -7.43 -15.00
CA ALA A 153 28.33 -6.13 -15.25
C ALA A 153 27.63 -5.02 -14.43
N VAL A 154 28.43 -4.15 -13.81
CA VAL A 154 27.97 -3.03 -13.00
C VAL A 154 28.68 -1.74 -13.40
N ALA A 155 27.92 -0.65 -13.55
CA ALA A 155 28.47 0.70 -13.60
C ALA A 155 28.60 1.28 -12.19
N VAL A 156 29.75 1.87 -11.89
CA VAL A 156 30.04 2.59 -10.66
C VAL A 156 30.11 4.08 -10.98
N VAL A 157 29.19 4.83 -10.39
CA VAL A 157 29.08 6.27 -10.56
C VAL A 157 29.52 6.96 -9.27
N GLY A 158 30.35 7.99 -9.42
CA GLY A 158 30.68 8.96 -8.36
C GLY A 158 30.80 10.33 -9.00
N CYS A 159 29.95 11.27 -8.62
CA CYS A 159 29.90 12.61 -9.20
C CYS A 159 29.24 13.62 -8.25
N PRO A 160 29.35 14.94 -8.52
CA PRO A 160 28.54 15.93 -7.80
C PRO A 160 27.06 15.54 -7.83
N GLN A 161 26.36 15.65 -6.70
CA GLN A 161 24.98 15.16 -6.58
C GLN A 161 24.06 15.73 -7.66
N THR A 162 24.24 17.00 -8.01
CA THR A 162 23.46 17.71 -9.04
C THR A 162 23.64 17.14 -10.45
N GLU A 163 24.71 16.38 -10.71
CA GLU A 163 24.98 15.75 -12.00
C GLU A 163 24.54 14.29 -12.08
N MET A 164 24.21 13.65 -10.94
CA MET A 164 23.98 12.21 -10.84
C MET A 164 22.98 11.70 -11.88
N ARG A 165 21.85 12.39 -12.03
CA ARG A 165 20.80 12.01 -12.99
C ARG A 165 21.33 11.95 -14.42
N ASP A 166 22.12 12.93 -14.83
CA ASP A 166 22.67 12.99 -16.19
C ASP A 166 23.76 11.94 -16.39
N VAL A 167 24.56 11.63 -15.37
CA VAL A 167 25.55 10.54 -15.44
C VAL A 167 24.86 9.17 -15.55
N LEU A 168 23.74 8.96 -14.86
CA LEU A 168 22.94 7.74 -15.01
C LEU A 168 22.34 7.62 -16.42
N LYS A 169 21.88 8.72 -17.04
CA LYS A 169 21.47 8.72 -18.45
C LYS A 169 22.61 8.23 -19.35
N GLU A 170 23.84 8.72 -19.14
CA GLU A 170 25.01 8.30 -19.91
C GLU A 170 25.34 6.80 -19.72
N ALA A 171 25.29 6.30 -18.48
CA ALA A 171 25.56 4.90 -18.17
C ALA A 171 24.54 3.97 -18.82
N VAL A 172 23.25 4.31 -18.77
CA VAL A 172 22.18 3.52 -19.42
C VAL A 172 22.33 3.53 -20.94
N VAL A 173 22.63 4.69 -21.56
CA VAL A 173 22.85 4.77 -23.02
C VAL A 173 24.06 3.95 -23.47
N ALA A 174 25.11 3.88 -22.64
CA ALA A 174 26.30 3.09 -22.93
C ALA A 174 26.10 1.57 -22.80
N ALA A 175 25.00 1.11 -22.18
CA ALA A 175 24.68 -0.29 -21.95
C ALA A 175 23.56 -0.78 -22.90
N PRO A 176 23.89 -1.46 -24.02
CA PRO A 176 22.89 -1.85 -25.01
C PRO A 176 21.90 -2.91 -24.52
N ASP A 177 22.27 -3.71 -23.51
CA ASP A 177 21.42 -4.77 -22.95
C ASP A 177 20.34 -4.23 -21.98
N MET A 178 20.51 -2.98 -21.53
CA MET A 178 19.59 -2.32 -20.61
C MET A 178 18.36 -1.77 -21.35
N PRO A 179 17.17 -1.86 -20.75
CA PRO A 179 16.00 -1.13 -21.23
C PRO A 179 16.26 0.39 -21.26
N GLN A 180 16.01 1.02 -22.41
CA GLN A 180 16.15 2.47 -22.59
C GLN A 180 14.79 3.10 -22.84
N SER A 181 14.12 3.58 -21.78
CA SER A 181 12.84 4.26 -21.89
C SER A 181 13.02 5.79 -21.89
N PRO A 182 12.56 6.52 -22.93
CA PRO A 182 12.60 7.99 -22.92
C PRO A 182 11.59 8.61 -21.94
N VAL A 183 10.74 7.79 -21.32
CA VAL A 183 9.74 8.20 -20.32
C VAL A 183 9.95 7.49 -18.98
N GLY A 184 11.02 6.70 -18.83
CA GLY A 184 11.29 5.91 -17.62
C GLY A 184 12.69 6.15 -17.05
N GLY A 185 12.92 5.63 -15.84
CA GLY A 185 14.21 5.71 -15.15
C GLY A 185 14.75 7.13 -15.08
N PRO A 186 15.99 7.40 -15.53
CA PRO A 186 16.57 8.71 -15.37
C PRO A 186 15.91 9.77 -16.27
N TRP A 187 15.08 9.40 -17.24
CA TRP A 187 14.29 10.34 -18.07
C TRP A 187 12.89 10.61 -17.51
N ALA A 188 12.45 9.89 -16.47
CA ALA A 188 11.08 9.94 -15.98
C ALA A 188 10.61 11.36 -15.58
N MET A 189 11.47 12.18 -14.97
CA MET A 189 11.10 13.55 -14.57
C MET A 189 10.80 14.50 -15.75
N ASP A 190 11.24 14.15 -16.97
CA ASP A 190 11.14 15.03 -18.14
C ASP A 190 9.85 14.80 -18.95
N ALA A 191 9.13 13.69 -18.72
CA ALA A 191 7.98 13.29 -19.52
C ALA A 191 6.65 13.74 -18.89
N ALA A 192 5.85 14.51 -19.64
CA ALA A 192 4.58 15.06 -19.15
C ALA A 192 3.55 13.99 -18.74
N ILE A 193 3.48 12.86 -19.48
CA ILE A 193 2.58 11.73 -19.18
C ILE A 193 2.83 11.15 -17.77
N ASN A 194 4.03 11.29 -17.23
CA ASN A 194 4.37 10.78 -15.91
C ASN A 194 3.77 11.60 -14.77
N ARG A 195 3.19 12.77 -15.08
CA ARG A 195 2.45 13.62 -14.15
C ARG A 195 0.95 13.60 -14.43
N SER A 196 0.48 12.75 -15.34
CA SER A 196 -0.95 12.61 -15.62
C SER A 196 -1.71 12.00 -14.44
N SER A 197 -2.96 12.42 -14.30
CA SER A 197 -3.94 11.77 -13.44
C SER A 197 -4.85 10.90 -14.29
N TYR A 198 -5.30 9.76 -13.76
CA TYR A 198 -6.07 8.80 -14.55
C TYR A 198 -7.33 8.26 -13.87
N LEU A 199 -8.34 7.99 -14.71
CA LEU A 199 -9.59 7.36 -14.29
C LEU A 199 -9.57 5.88 -14.65
N PHE A 200 -9.92 5.00 -13.70
CA PHE A 200 -10.25 3.62 -14.02
C PHE A 200 -11.61 3.57 -14.71
N ALA A 201 -11.63 3.12 -15.97
CA ALA A 201 -12.87 2.98 -16.73
C ALA A 201 -12.70 1.99 -17.88
N ASN A 202 -13.84 1.48 -18.37
CA ASN A 202 -13.91 0.55 -19.50
C ASN A 202 -14.63 1.24 -20.67
N PRO A 203 -13.96 2.14 -21.40
CA PRO A 203 -14.54 2.79 -22.56
C PRO A 203 -14.78 1.75 -23.67
N THR A 204 -15.96 1.80 -24.28
CA THR A 204 -16.42 0.94 -25.37
C THR A 204 -16.87 1.81 -26.53
N GLU A 205 -17.11 1.21 -27.69
CA GLU A 205 -17.64 1.94 -28.86
C GLU A 205 -19.00 2.60 -28.55
N ALA A 206 -19.77 2.07 -27.60
CA ALA A 206 -21.08 2.58 -27.24
C ALA A 206 -21.04 3.78 -26.28
N ASN A 207 -19.99 3.92 -25.46
CA ASN A 207 -19.94 4.92 -24.39
C ASN A 207 -18.72 5.87 -24.45
N VAL A 208 -17.85 5.75 -25.47
CA VAL A 208 -16.60 6.55 -25.54
C VAL A 208 -16.83 8.06 -25.44
N GLU A 209 -17.91 8.60 -26.03
CA GLU A 209 -18.25 10.03 -25.93
C GLU A 209 -18.64 10.44 -24.50
N GLU A 210 -19.37 9.59 -23.79
CA GLU A 210 -19.70 9.81 -22.39
C GLU A 210 -18.44 9.78 -21.53
N MET A 211 -17.51 8.84 -21.79
CA MET A 211 -16.25 8.76 -21.05
C MET A 211 -15.36 9.98 -21.28
N ILE A 212 -15.33 10.52 -22.50
CA ILE A 212 -14.65 11.79 -22.79
C ILE A 212 -15.25 12.92 -21.94
N GLY A 213 -16.59 12.99 -21.85
CA GLY A 213 -17.29 13.96 -20.99
C GLY A 213 -16.93 13.80 -19.51
N THR A 214 -16.90 12.57 -19.03
CA THR A 214 -16.55 12.20 -17.65
C THR A 214 -15.10 12.57 -17.30
N LEU A 215 -14.13 12.27 -18.16
CA LEU A 215 -12.74 12.67 -17.94
C LEU A 215 -12.60 14.19 -17.84
N LYS A 216 -13.28 14.94 -18.73
CA LYS A 216 -13.32 16.40 -18.72
C LYS A 216 -14.06 17.00 -17.51
N SER A 217 -14.99 16.26 -16.88
CA SER A 217 -15.68 16.73 -15.67
C SER A 217 -14.81 16.62 -14.42
N VAL A 218 -13.86 15.68 -14.40
CA VAL A 218 -12.88 15.51 -13.32
C VAL A 218 -11.58 16.28 -13.59
N GLY A 219 -11.27 16.60 -14.85
CA GLY A 219 -10.05 17.30 -15.23
C GLY A 219 -8.88 16.39 -15.59
N PHE A 220 -9.14 15.10 -15.82
CA PHE A 220 -8.10 14.12 -16.16
C PHE A 220 -7.85 14.03 -17.66
N ASN A 221 -6.62 13.62 -18.01
CA ASN A 221 -6.16 13.45 -19.39
C ASN A 221 -5.70 12.01 -19.68
N GLN A 222 -5.98 11.06 -18.79
CA GLN A 222 -5.63 9.65 -18.96
C GLN A 222 -6.79 8.76 -18.47
N VAL A 223 -6.99 7.63 -19.14
CA VAL A 223 -7.86 6.54 -18.69
C VAL A 223 -7.05 5.25 -18.56
N GLN A 224 -7.36 4.43 -17.56
CA GLN A 224 -6.71 3.15 -17.33
C GLN A 224 -7.73 2.02 -17.49
N ILE A 225 -7.51 1.13 -18.47
CA ILE A 225 -8.38 -0.01 -18.77
C ILE A 225 -7.85 -1.23 -18.01
N HIS A 226 -8.65 -1.76 -17.09
CA HIS A 226 -8.29 -2.89 -16.24
C HIS A 226 -8.85 -4.20 -16.77
N GLY A 227 -7.98 -5.23 -16.89
CA GLY A 227 -8.38 -6.55 -17.40
C GLY A 227 -9.34 -7.28 -16.44
N GLY A 228 -9.11 -7.16 -15.13
CA GLY A 228 -9.96 -7.72 -14.08
C GLY A 228 -11.39 -7.18 -14.14
N GLY A 229 -12.35 -7.98 -13.66
CA GLY A 229 -13.77 -7.74 -13.91
C GLY A 229 -14.23 -8.14 -15.32
N GLY A 230 -13.34 -8.71 -16.13
CA GLY A 230 -13.69 -9.34 -17.42
C GLY A 230 -13.67 -8.38 -18.61
N THR A 231 -12.81 -7.36 -18.61
CA THR A 231 -12.64 -6.45 -19.78
C THR A 231 -11.86 -7.15 -20.89
N TYR A 232 -10.79 -7.85 -20.52
CA TYR A 232 -10.03 -8.79 -21.33
C TYR A 232 -9.40 -9.83 -20.41
N ARG A 233 -9.10 -11.01 -20.94
CA ARG A 233 -8.58 -12.13 -20.16
C ARG A 233 -7.10 -11.94 -19.81
N PHE A 234 -6.70 -12.26 -18.58
CA PHE A 234 -5.29 -12.23 -18.18
C PHE A 234 -4.49 -13.37 -18.83
N GLY A 235 -3.23 -13.09 -19.15
CA GLY A 235 -2.39 -13.99 -19.94
C GLY A 235 -2.46 -13.64 -21.42
N ASP A 236 -3.47 -14.16 -22.13
CA ASP A 236 -3.55 -14.04 -23.60
C ASP A 236 -4.23 -12.76 -24.11
N CYS A 237 -4.74 -11.91 -23.19
CA CYS A 237 -5.34 -10.62 -23.51
C CYS A 237 -6.56 -10.67 -24.44
N GLU A 238 -7.27 -11.81 -24.54
CA GLU A 238 -8.48 -11.89 -25.39
C GLU A 238 -9.55 -10.92 -24.87
N PRO A 239 -9.99 -9.94 -25.68
CA PRO A 239 -11.02 -8.99 -25.27
C PRO A 239 -12.37 -9.67 -25.04
N ASN A 240 -13.10 -9.20 -24.04
CA ASN A 240 -14.47 -9.64 -23.84
C ASN A 240 -15.35 -9.22 -25.02
N ARG A 241 -15.90 -10.22 -25.74
CA ARG A 241 -16.71 -10.01 -26.94
C ARG A 241 -18.06 -9.35 -26.69
N GLU A 242 -18.54 -9.33 -25.45
CA GLU A 242 -19.76 -8.60 -25.09
C GLU A 242 -19.50 -7.08 -25.02
N LEU A 243 -18.34 -6.68 -24.47
CA LEU A 243 -17.93 -5.28 -24.39
C LEU A 243 -17.29 -4.78 -25.70
N TYR A 244 -16.56 -5.66 -26.38
CA TYR A 244 -15.79 -5.39 -27.58
C TYR A 244 -16.16 -6.40 -28.68
N PRO A 245 -17.27 -6.20 -29.41
CA PRO A 245 -17.79 -7.19 -30.36
C PRO A 245 -16.83 -7.60 -31.47
N ARG A 246 -15.90 -6.71 -31.87
CA ARG A 246 -14.85 -6.99 -32.86
C ARG A 246 -13.50 -7.36 -32.23
N GLY A 247 -13.45 -7.54 -30.91
CA GLY A 247 -12.24 -7.85 -30.17
C GLY A 247 -11.25 -6.67 -30.18
N VAL A 248 -10.00 -6.94 -30.53
CA VAL A 248 -8.90 -5.95 -30.60
C VAL A 248 -9.28 -4.73 -31.45
N ASP A 249 -9.99 -4.91 -32.56
CA ASP A 249 -10.43 -3.82 -33.43
C ASP A 249 -11.42 -2.85 -32.76
N SER A 250 -12.24 -3.34 -31.82
CA SER A 250 -13.14 -2.47 -31.04
C SER A 250 -12.35 -1.62 -30.06
N ILE A 251 -11.39 -2.20 -29.32
CA ILE A 251 -10.54 -1.46 -28.38
C ILE A 251 -9.70 -0.43 -29.13
N LYS A 252 -9.05 -0.83 -30.24
CA LYS A 252 -8.28 0.08 -31.08
C LYS A 252 -9.10 1.29 -31.56
N ALA A 253 -10.35 1.08 -31.95
CA ALA A 253 -11.24 2.15 -32.39
C ALA A 253 -11.56 3.13 -31.25
N VAL A 254 -11.82 2.61 -30.05
CA VAL A 254 -12.05 3.43 -28.84
C VAL A 254 -10.82 4.25 -28.50
N ILE A 255 -9.64 3.64 -28.49
CA ILE A 255 -8.38 4.33 -28.17
C ILE A 255 -8.08 5.42 -29.20
N SER A 256 -8.24 5.11 -30.49
CA SER A 256 -8.07 6.08 -31.56
C SER A 256 -8.99 7.30 -31.39
N ARG A 257 -10.21 7.09 -30.88
CA ARG A 257 -11.16 8.18 -30.59
C ARG A 257 -10.74 9.01 -29.38
N LEU A 258 -10.23 8.39 -28.31
CA LEU A 258 -9.71 9.08 -27.12
C LEU A 258 -8.46 9.92 -27.46
N HIS A 259 -7.56 9.40 -28.29
CA HIS A 259 -6.38 10.13 -28.76
C HIS A 259 -6.74 11.42 -29.53
N GLN A 260 -7.87 11.46 -30.24
CA GLN A 260 -8.34 12.68 -30.92
C GLN A 260 -8.67 13.82 -29.95
N GLU A 261 -8.92 13.52 -28.67
CA GLU A 261 -9.11 14.50 -27.60
C GLU A 261 -7.85 14.72 -26.75
N GLY A 262 -6.72 14.11 -27.13
CA GLY A 262 -5.48 14.18 -26.35
C GLY A 262 -5.51 13.38 -25.04
N ILE A 263 -6.39 12.38 -24.93
CA ILE A 263 -6.48 11.50 -23.75
C ILE A 263 -5.56 10.30 -23.94
N TYR A 264 -4.64 10.07 -23.00
CA TYR A 264 -3.81 8.87 -22.93
C TYR A 264 -4.61 7.64 -22.49
N VAL A 265 -4.27 6.47 -23.00
CA VAL A 265 -4.93 5.21 -22.61
C VAL A 265 -3.92 4.22 -22.06
N GLY A 266 -4.13 3.77 -20.83
CA GLY A 266 -3.34 2.75 -20.18
C GLY A 266 -3.96 1.35 -20.24
N MET A 267 -3.10 0.35 -20.40
CA MET A 267 -3.41 -1.07 -20.25
C MET A 267 -3.01 -1.53 -18.84
N HIS A 268 -3.89 -2.24 -18.13
CA HIS A 268 -3.65 -2.70 -16.76
C HIS A 268 -3.88 -4.22 -16.66
N PRO A 269 -2.90 -5.04 -17.09
CA PRO A 269 -2.95 -6.50 -16.96
C PRO A 269 -2.45 -6.96 -15.58
N TYR A 270 -2.73 -8.20 -15.22
CA TYR A 270 -1.92 -8.91 -14.23
C TYR A 270 -0.66 -9.43 -14.91
N ALA A 271 0.51 -9.11 -14.35
CA ALA A 271 1.81 -9.48 -14.86
C ALA A 271 1.95 -11.00 -14.86
N PHE A 272 2.32 -11.58 -16.01
CA PHE A 272 2.61 -13.01 -16.27
C PHE A 272 1.54 -14.06 -15.86
N PHE A 273 0.54 -13.72 -15.05
CA PHE A 273 -0.50 -14.65 -14.60
C PHE A 273 -1.43 -15.05 -15.74
N ILE A 274 -1.87 -16.30 -15.69
CA ILE A 274 -2.66 -16.97 -16.72
C ILE A 274 -4.03 -17.30 -16.14
N ASP A 275 -5.07 -16.75 -16.76
CA ASP A 275 -6.45 -17.08 -16.41
C ASP A 275 -6.75 -18.57 -16.65
N LYS A 276 -7.51 -19.18 -15.74
CA LYS A 276 -7.89 -20.59 -15.78
C LYS A 276 -8.73 -20.98 -17.01
N VAL A 277 -9.27 -19.99 -17.74
CA VAL A 277 -9.97 -20.21 -19.01
C VAL A 277 -9.13 -19.87 -20.25
N CYS A 278 -7.83 -19.62 -20.09
CA CYS A 278 -6.91 -19.44 -21.21
C CYS A 278 -6.72 -20.74 -22.02
N PRO A 279 -6.39 -20.64 -23.32
CA PRO A 279 -6.03 -21.79 -24.15
C PRO A 279 -4.82 -22.59 -23.63
N TRP A 280 -3.93 -21.96 -22.84
CA TRP A 280 -2.83 -22.65 -22.15
C TRP A 280 -3.28 -23.51 -20.96
N VAL A 281 -4.52 -23.39 -20.51
CA VAL A 281 -5.04 -24.15 -19.36
C VAL A 281 -6.10 -25.15 -19.80
N THR A 282 -6.98 -24.76 -20.72
CA THR A 282 -8.17 -25.54 -21.09
C THR A 282 -8.39 -25.56 -22.61
N PRO A 283 -8.87 -26.68 -23.19
CA PRO A 283 -9.21 -27.96 -22.55
C PRO A 283 -8.00 -28.88 -22.31
N VAL A 284 -6.80 -28.48 -22.74
CA VAL A 284 -5.56 -29.24 -22.56
C VAL A 284 -4.56 -28.30 -21.85
N PRO A 285 -4.15 -28.60 -20.61
CA PRO A 285 -3.20 -27.76 -19.89
C PRO A 285 -1.82 -27.85 -20.52
N ASP A 286 -1.17 -26.72 -20.72
CA ASP A 286 0.19 -26.64 -21.22
C ASP A 286 1.14 -27.30 -20.19
N PRO A 287 2.04 -28.20 -20.62
CA PRO A 287 3.01 -28.84 -19.72
C PRO A 287 3.97 -27.84 -19.06
N ARG A 288 4.05 -26.60 -19.55
CA ARG A 288 4.90 -25.53 -19.04
C ARG A 288 4.24 -24.61 -18.02
N LEU A 289 3.00 -24.90 -17.59
CA LEU A 289 2.46 -24.29 -16.37
C LEU A 289 3.33 -24.69 -15.17
N ALA A 290 3.63 -23.72 -14.30
CA ALA A 290 4.55 -23.92 -13.19
C ALA A 290 3.96 -24.88 -12.14
N SER A 291 4.85 -25.65 -11.53
CA SER A 291 4.53 -26.55 -10.42
C SER A 291 5.52 -26.32 -9.28
N ASP A 292 5.06 -26.47 -8.03
CA ASP A 292 5.92 -26.34 -6.84
C ASP A 292 6.37 -27.71 -6.30
N SER A 293 5.61 -28.76 -6.57
CA SER A 293 5.86 -30.13 -6.15
C SER A 293 5.39 -31.12 -7.21
N SER A 294 6.07 -32.27 -7.28
CA SER A 294 5.67 -33.38 -8.15
C SER A 294 5.62 -34.66 -7.34
N PHE A 295 4.58 -35.45 -7.58
CA PHE A 295 4.29 -36.71 -6.94
C PHE A 295 4.22 -37.84 -7.97
N THR A 296 4.28 -39.07 -7.50
CA THR A 296 4.17 -40.27 -8.30
C THR A 296 2.88 -41.00 -7.92
N LEU A 297 2.02 -41.26 -8.90
CA LEU A 297 0.78 -41.99 -8.69
C LEU A 297 1.05 -43.42 -8.19
N ALA A 298 0.50 -43.81 -7.04
CA ALA A 298 0.80 -45.08 -6.38
C ALA A 298 0.14 -46.30 -7.05
N GLU A 299 -1.01 -46.11 -7.69
CA GLU A 299 -1.80 -47.15 -8.38
C GLU A 299 -2.53 -46.57 -9.60
N ASP A 300 -3.12 -47.41 -10.45
CA ASP A 300 -3.89 -46.92 -11.61
C ASP A 300 -5.08 -46.06 -11.15
N LEU A 301 -5.23 -44.88 -11.76
CA LEU A 301 -6.31 -43.93 -11.47
C LEU A 301 -7.40 -44.05 -12.53
N THR A 302 -8.63 -44.46 -12.16
CA THR A 302 -9.79 -44.53 -13.08
C THR A 302 -10.41 -43.16 -13.28
N ALA A 303 -11.11 -42.90 -14.39
CA ALA A 303 -11.66 -41.56 -14.70
C ALA A 303 -12.74 -41.05 -13.70
N ASP A 304 -13.30 -41.92 -12.87
CA ASP A 304 -14.30 -41.62 -11.84
C ASP A 304 -13.73 -41.61 -10.41
N ALA A 305 -12.41 -41.80 -10.25
CA ALA A 305 -11.76 -41.81 -8.95
C ALA A 305 -11.87 -40.45 -8.23
N VAL A 306 -12.22 -40.50 -6.94
CA VAL A 306 -12.35 -39.32 -6.05
C VAL A 306 -11.15 -39.16 -5.11
N THR A 307 -10.09 -39.94 -5.34
CA THR A 307 -8.85 -39.94 -4.57
C THR A 307 -7.70 -40.20 -5.53
N VAL A 308 -6.63 -39.41 -5.39
CA VAL A 308 -5.39 -39.54 -6.15
C VAL A 308 -4.31 -40.02 -5.18
N PRO A 309 -4.04 -41.34 -5.12
CA PRO A 309 -3.05 -41.91 -4.22
C PRO A 309 -1.64 -41.67 -4.75
N VAL A 310 -0.72 -41.24 -3.88
CA VAL A 310 0.65 -40.87 -4.25
C VAL A 310 1.67 -41.57 -3.36
N LEU A 311 2.90 -41.72 -3.86
CA LEU A 311 3.98 -42.39 -3.12
C LEU A 311 4.65 -41.47 -2.09
N GLU A 312 4.76 -40.19 -2.40
CA GLU A 312 5.41 -39.16 -1.60
C GLU A 312 4.45 -38.58 -0.54
N THR A 313 5.02 -38.03 0.53
CA THR A 313 4.26 -37.43 1.64
C THR A 313 3.52 -36.17 1.20
N THR A 314 2.29 -35.99 1.66
CA THR A 314 1.48 -34.78 1.45
C THR A 314 1.48 -33.85 2.67
N GLN A 315 2.40 -34.05 3.61
CA GLN A 315 2.49 -33.26 4.85
C GLN A 315 2.62 -31.75 4.61
N ASP A 316 3.34 -31.36 3.55
CA ASP A 316 3.55 -29.95 3.20
C ASP A 316 2.43 -29.38 2.30
N MET A 317 1.44 -30.20 1.93
CA MET A 317 0.30 -29.76 1.11
C MET A 317 -0.80 -29.15 1.99
N SER A 318 -1.56 -28.21 1.41
CA SER A 318 -2.64 -27.50 2.08
C SER A 318 -3.90 -27.43 1.22
N THR A 319 -5.06 -27.34 1.87
CA THR A 319 -6.34 -27.01 1.21
C THR A 319 -6.72 -25.54 1.37
N ILE A 320 -5.92 -24.76 2.11
CA ILE A 320 -6.14 -23.33 2.32
C ILE A 320 -5.78 -22.60 1.03
N THR A 321 -6.75 -21.83 0.52
CA THR A 321 -6.57 -20.94 -0.63
C THR A 321 -7.11 -19.58 -0.25
N GLY A 322 -6.63 -18.55 -0.93
CA GLY A 322 -6.98 -17.16 -0.68
C GLY A 322 -6.34 -16.28 -1.73
N PHE A 323 -6.74 -15.01 -1.78
CA PHE A 323 -6.27 -14.11 -2.83
C PHE A 323 -4.74 -13.92 -2.80
N PHE A 324 -4.15 -13.79 -1.61
CA PHE A 324 -2.70 -13.66 -1.43
C PHE A 324 -1.98 -14.97 -1.07
N GLU A 325 -2.70 -16.09 -0.99
CA GLU A 325 -2.08 -17.38 -0.65
C GLU A 325 -1.29 -17.92 -1.84
N ARG A 326 -0.04 -18.33 -1.60
CA ARG A 326 0.82 -19.00 -2.60
C ARG A 326 0.57 -20.50 -2.53
N ASN A 327 -0.67 -20.91 -2.80
CA ASN A 327 -1.08 -22.30 -2.76
C ASN A 327 -2.18 -22.54 -3.81
N SER A 328 -2.15 -23.72 -4.44
CA SER A 328 -3.25 -24.21 -5.26
C SER A 328 -3.93 -25.40 -4.59
N VAL A 329 -5.06 -25.79 -5.16
CA VAL A 329 -5.67 -27.11 -4.94
C VAL A 329 -5.79 -27.89 -6.25
N THR A 330 -5.01 -27.50 -7.27
CA THR A 330 -5.07 -28.06 -8.62
C THR A 330 -3.84 -28.92 -8.92
N LEU A 331 -4.10 -30.17 -9.30
CA LEU A 331 -3.11 -31.11 -9.79
C LEU A 331 -3.19 -31.21 -11.32
N ARG A 332 -2.05 -31.44 -11.97
CA ARG A 332 -1.98 -31.85 -13.38
C ARG A 332 -1.47 -33.29 -13.47
N VAL A 333 -2.21 -34.13 -14.20
CA VAL A 333 -1.80 -35.50 -14.55
C VAL A 333 -1.97 -35.67 -16.05
N ASP A 334 -0.86 -35.82 -16.77
CA ASP A 334 -0.82 -35.75 -18.23
C ASP A 334 -1.54 -34.48 -18.77
N SER A 335 -2.66 -34.64 -19.48
CA SER A 335 -3.50 -33.56 -20.03
C SER A 335 -4.79 -33.32 -19.23
N GLU A 336 -4.84 -33.78 -17.99
CA GLU A 336 -5.98 -33.60 -17.10
C GLU A 336 -5.62 -32.69 -15.91
N LEU A 337 -6.55 -31.80 -15.55
CA LEU A 337 -6.51 -31.07 -14.29
C LEU A 337 -7.48 -31.69 -13.28
N ILE A 338 -7.07 -31.78 -12.03
CA ILE A 338 -7.84 -32.36 -10.92
C ILE A 338 -7.84 -31.38 -9.76
N ILE A 339 -9.00 -31.03 -9.20
CA ILE A 339 -9.10 -30.20 -7.99
C ILE A 339 -9.34 -31.08 -6.78
N TYR A 340 -8.58 -30.94 -5.70
CA TYR A 340 -8.81 -31.68 -4.45
C TYR A 340 -9.37 -30.79 -3.34
N ALA A 341 -10.09 -31.37 -2.38
CA ALA A 341 -10.64 -30.66 -1.22
C ALA A 341 -10.24 -31.27 0.13
N GLY A 342 -9.46 -32.35 0.11
CA GLY A 342 -8.91 -32.97 1.32
C GLY A 342 -7.58 -33.66 1.06
N LEU A 343 -6.89 -34.04 2.13
CA LEU A 343 -5.56 -34.66 2.11
C LEU A 343 -5.53 -35.85 3.09
N SER A 344 -4.81 -36.91 2.72
CA SER A 344 -4.33 -37.93 3.66
C SER A 344 -2.83 -37.70 3.89
N GLN A 345 -2.50 -37.11 5.04
CA GLN A 345 -1.12 -36.75 5.43
C GLN A 345 -0.36 -37.89 6.13
N GLU A 346 -1.00 -39.04 6.33
CA GLU A 346 -0.39 -40.27 6.84
C GLU A 346 -0.47 -41.37 5.77
N PRO A 347 0.45 -42.35 5.74
CA PRO A 347 0.41 -43.44 4.78
C PRO A 347 -0.89 -44.27 4.87
N PRO A 348 -1.52 -44.63 3.72
CA PRO A 348 -1.17 -44.24 2.36
C PRO A 348 -1.51 -42.77 2.07
N TYR A 349 -0.54 -42.05 1.49
CA TYR A 349 -0.70 -40.65 1.16
C TYR A 349 -1.61 -40.47 -0.06
N ALA A 350 -2.47 -39.46 -0.01
CA ALA A 350 -3.37 -39.17 -1.11
C ALA A 350 -3.91 -37.75 -1.08
N PHE A 351 -4.25 -37.23 -2.25
CA PHE A 351 -5.20 -36.14 -2.39
C PHE A 351 -6.61 -36.75 -2.43
N THR A 352 -7.54 -36.20 -1.66
CA THR A 352 -8.89 -36.76 -1.48
C THR A 352 -9.96 -35.75 -1.88
N GLN A 353 -11.20 -36.23 -2.02
CA GLN A 353 -12.34 -35.43 -2.48
C GLN A 353 -12.07 -34.78 -3.84
N CYS A 354 -11.45 -35.53 -4.74
CA CYS A 354 -10.98 -35.02 -6.03
C CYS A 354 -12.11 -34.86 -7.05
N GLN A 355 -12.16 -33.69 -7.68
CA GLN A 355 -12.92 -33.39 -8.88
C GLN A 355 -12.04 -33.65 -10.12
N ARG A 356 -12.38 -34.66 -10.89
CA ARG A 356 -11.73 -35.05 -12.16
C ARG A 356 -12.19 -34.17 -13.33
N GLY A 357 -11.34 -34.04 -14.35
CA GLY A 357 -11.62 -33.20 -15.53
C GLY A 357 -11.93 -31.75 -15.18
N ALA A 358 -11.26 -31.21 -14.16
CA ALA A 358 -11.47 -29.85 -13.69
C ALA A 358 -11.12 -28.83 -14.78
N LEU A 359 -11.71 -27.64 -14.68
CA LEU A 359 -11.49 -26.51 -15.59
C LEU A 359 -11.74 -26.85 -17.08
N GLY A 360 -12.60 -27.84 -17.37
CA GLY A 360 -12.95 -28.22 -18.74
C GLY A 360 -11.98 -29.21 -19.40
N THR A 361 -11.01 -29.74 -18.65
CA THR A 361 -10.15 -30.83 -19.11
C THR A 361 -10.89 -32.17 -19.15
N ARG A 362 -10.34 -33.17 -19.84
CA ARG A 362 -10.99 -34.47 -19.99
C ARG A 362 -10.51 -35.45 -18.92
N ALA A 363 -11.44 -35.97 -18.12
CA ALA A 363 -11.16 -37.06 -17.20
C ALA A 363 -10.74 -38.35 -17.95
N THR A 364 -9.56 -38.88 -17.64
CA THR A 364 -9.02 -40.10 -18.27
C THR A 364 -8.46 -41.10 -17.24
N ALA A 365 -8.12 -42.30 -17.69
CA ALA A 365 -7.43 -43.26 -16.83
C ALA A 365 -5.91 -43.02 -16.91
N HIS A 366 -5.23 -42.99 -15.77
CA HIS A 366 -3.78 -42.83 -15.67
C HIS A 366 -3.16 -44.06 -15.03
N ARG A 367 -1.93 -44.40 -15.41
CA ARG A 367 -1.25 -45.60 -14.89
C ARG A 367 -0.47 -45.30 -13.64
N ALA A 368 -0.36 -46.28 -12.74
CA ALA A 368 0.60 -46.23 -11.64
C ALA A 368 1.99 -45.81 -12.15
N GLY A 369 2.66 -44.92 -11.41
CA GLY A 369 3.93 -44.32 -11.81
C GLY A 369 3.83 -43.06 -12.68
N THR A 370 2.62 -42.62 -13.07
CA THR A 370 2.43 -41.33 -13.76
C THR A 370 2.72 -40.18 -12.79
N MET A 371 3.35 -39.12 -13.29
CA MET A 371 3.61 -37.91 -12.50
C MET A 371 2.31 -37.14 -12.23
N VAL A 372 2.19 -36.63 -11.01
CA VAL A 372 1.10 -35.77 -10.54
C VAL A 372 1.75 -34.47 -10.08
N ASP A 373 1.63 -33.42 -10.89
CA ASP A 373 2.23 -32.13 -10.59
C ASP A 373 1.24 -31.24 -9.83
N HIS A 374 1.66 -30.66 -8.72
CA HIS A 374 0.89 -29.64 -8.01
C HIS A 374 1.16 -28.27 -8.63
N LEU A 375 0.14 -27.64 -9.21
CA LEU A 375 0.30 -26.39 -9.95
C LEU A 375 0.48 -25.21 -9.01
N LYS A 376 1.29 -24.23 -9.40
CA LYS A 376 1.41 -22.97 -8.69
C LYS A 376 0.23 -22.05 -8.98
N GLU A 377 -0.32 -21.45 -7.93
CA GLU A 377 -1.42 -20.50 -8.01
C GLU A 377 -1.21 -19.32 -7.05
N CYS A 378 -1.57 -18.13 -7.51
CA CYS A 378 -1.68 -16.92 -6.69
C CYS A 378 -2.73 -16.00 -7.32
N PHE A 379 -3.43 -15.18 -6.53
CA PHE A 379 -4.53 -14.32 -6.99
C PHE A 379 -5.67 -15.06 -7.72
N GLY A 380 -5.79 -16.38 -7.49
CA GLY A 380 -6.74 -17.25 -8.21
C GLY A 380 -6.33 -17.61 -9.63
N LEU A 381 -5.09 -17.33 -10.05
CA LEU A 381 -4.56 -17.51 -11.41
C LEU A 381 -3.33 -18.44 -11.41
N PHE A 382 -3.07 -19.10 -12.54
CA PHE A 382 -1.86 -19.92 -12.69
C PHE A 382 -0.65 -19.09 -13.14
N ALA A 383 0.54 -19.62 -12.92
CA ALA A 383 1.79 -19.01 -13.37
C ALA A 383 2.50 -19.88 -14.42
N PRO A 384 3.20 -19.28 -15.40
CA PRO A 384 4.09 -20.01 -16.29
C PRO A 384 5.36 -20.46 -15.55
N ASP A 385 5.93 -21.60 -15.96
CA ASP A 385 7.29 -21.97 -15.54
C ASP A 385 8.28 -20.97 -16.18
N PRO A 386 8.99 -20.15 -15.37
CA PRO A 386 9.86 -19.11 -15.89
C PRO A 386 11.10 -19.64 -16.62
N GLU A 387 11.44 -20.92 -16.46
CA GLU A 387 12.57 -21.59 -17.14
C GLU A 387 12.18 -22.11 -18.54
N THR A 388 10.93 -21.93 -18.95
CA THR A 388 10.42 -22.36 -20.25
C THR A 388 10.04 -21.17 -21.13
N SER A 389 9.75 -21.41 -22.41
CA SER A 389 9.33 -20.34 -23.31
C SER A 389 7.95 -19.73 -23.00
N LEU A 390 7.17 -20.33 -22.08
CA LEU A 390 5.80 -19.88 -21.81
C LEU A 390 5.78 -18.48 -21.19
N LEU A 391 6.75 -18.12 -20.34
CA LEU A 391 6.82 -16.78 -19.78
C LEU A 391 7.05 -15.71 -20.85
N GLN A 392 7.90 -15.98 -21.84
CA GLN A 392 8.14 -15.08 -22.98
C GLN A 392 6.94 -15.03 -23.94
N GLU A 393 6.21 -16.14 -24.11
CA GLU A 393 4.96 -16.18 -24.88
C GLU A 393 3.86 -15.30 -24.22
N VAL A 394 3.72 -15.35 -22.90
CA VAL A 394 2.80 -14.46 -22.17
C VAL A 394 3.22 -12.99 -22.27
N ALA A 395 4.52 -12.70 -22.13
CA ALA A 395 5.05 -11.34 -22.34
C ALA A 395 4.79 -10.84 -23.77
N ALA A 396 4.94 -11.71 -24.77
CA ALA A 396 4.64 -11.40 -26.16
C ALA A 396 3.16 -11.11 -26.40
N ALA A 397 2.24 -11.91 -25.86
CA ALA A 397 0.80 -11.67 -25.99
C ALA A 397 0.40 -10.30 -25.42
N ASN A 398 0.94 -9.92 -24.25
CA ASN A 398 0.70 -8.61 -23.65
C ASN A 398 1.26 -7.47 -24.51
N ALA A 399 2.49 -7.60 -25.02
CA ALA A 399 3.11 -6.60 -25.89
C ALA A 399 2.38 -6.46 -27.24
N GLU A 400 1.98 -7.56 -27.86
CA GLU A 400 1.21 -7.59 -29.10
C GLU A 400 -0.14 -6.90 -28.93
N PHE A 401 -0.86 -7.19 -27.84
CA PHE A 401 -2.11 -6.52 -27.52
C PHE A 401 -1.92 -5.02 -27.26
N PHE A 402 -0.87 -4.65 -26.51
CA PHE A 402 -0.51 -3.25 -26.27
C PHE A 402 -0.28 -2.49 -27.59
N ASN A 403 0.56 -3.04 -28.47
CA ASN A 403 0.92 -2.46 -29.75
C ASN A 403 -0.29 -2.39 -30.70
N ALA A 404 -1.06 -3.47 -30.82
CA ALA A 404 -2.17 -3.57 -31.77
C ALA A 404 -3.28 -2.56 -31.47
N CYS A 405 -3.59 -2.38 -30.19
CA CYS A 405 -4.61 -1.44 -29.71
C CYS A 405 -4.13 0.01 -29.69
N GLY A 406 -2.82 0.23 -29.53
CA GLY A 406 -2.25 1.56 -29.40
C GLY A 406 -2.46 2.14 -27.99
N PHE A 407 -2.03 1.42 -26.95
CA PHE A 407 -1.97 1.95 -25.58
C PHE A 407 -0.71 2.78 -25.30
N ASP A 408 -0.79 3.78 -24.43
CA ASP A 408 0.30 4.73 -24.14
C ASP A 408 1.00 4.43 -22.80
N SER A 409 0.33 3.71 -21.89
CA SER A 409 0.88 3.33 -20.59
C SER A 409 0.53 1.91 -20.19
N LEU A 410 1.32 1.36 -19.27
CA LEU A 410 1.15 0.03 -18.67
C LEU A 410 1.20 0.14 -17.14
N TYR A 411 0.22 -0.45 -16.48
CA TYR A 411 0.31 -0.76 -15.06
C TYR A 411 0.38 -2.28 -14.92
N LEU A 412 1.57 -2.84 -14.67
CA LEU A 412 1.71 -4.29 -14.49
C LEU A 412 1.33 -4.64 -13.06
N ASP A 413 0.05 -4.96 -12.87
CA ASP A 413 -0.50 -5.38 -11.59
C ASP A 413 -0.07 -6.79 -11.24
N ALA A 414 -0.23 -7.19 -9.98
CA ALA A 414 0.15 -8.51 -9.48
C ALA A 414 1.64 -8.88 -9.70
N LEU A 415 2.50 -7.94 -10.15
CA LEU A 415 3.94 -8.17 -10.28
C LEU A 415 4.58 -8.43 -8.90
N ASP A 416 3.98 -7.95 -7.82
CA ASP A 416 4.28 -8.28 -6.42
C ASP A 416 4.02 -9.76 -6.04
N GLY A 417 3.44 -10.55 -6.94
CA GLY A 417 3.39 -12.01 -6.86
C GLY A 417 4.58 -12.71 -7.53
N GLU A 418 5.62 -12.00 -7.97
CA GLU A 418 6.79 -12.57 -8.69
C GLU A 418 7.55 -13.66 -7.92
N ASP A 419 7.37 -13.74 -6.59
CA ASP A 419 7.88 -14.84 -5.77
C ASP A 419 7.33 -16.21 -6.20
N ILE A 420 6.16 -16.25 -6.84
CA ILE A 420 5.57 -17.49 -7.35
C ILE A 420 6.43 -18.14 -8.43
N LEU A 421 7.19 -17.34 -9.21
CA LEU A 421 7.98 -17.85 -10.34
C LEU A 421 9.17 -18.70 -9.84
N GLY A 422 9.86 -18.27 -8.78
CA GLY A 422 11.10 -18.91 -8.36
C GLY A 422 11.49 -18.79 -6.89
N GLY A 423 10.60 -18.35 -6.00
CA GLY A 423 10.90 -18.04 -4.61
C GLY A 423 11.34 -16.58 -4.40
N GLY A 424 11.14 -16.07 -3.18
CA GLY A 424 11.40 -14.66 -2.85
C GLY A 424 12.85 -14.21 -3.08
N GLU A 425 13.82 -15.11 -2.97
CA GLU A 425 15.22 -14.84 -3.25
C GLU A 425 15.56 -14.67 -4.74
N ASN A 426 14.66 -15.11 -5.64
CA ASN A 426 14.82 -15.06 -7.08
C ASN A 426 13.82 -14.10 -7.77
N SER A 427 12.89 -13.51 -7.01
CA SER A 427 11.90 -12.55 -7.45
C SER A 427 12.49 -11.42 -8.29
N TRP A 428 13.59 -10.81 -7.82
CA TRP A 428 14.29 -9.73 -8.50
C TRP A 428 14.68 -10.07 -9.94
N HIS A 429 14.95 -11.35 -10.24
CA HIS A 429 15.38 -11.79 -11.56
C HIS A 429 14.19 -12.10 -12.46
N TYR A 430 13.27 -12.98 -12.04
CA TYR A 430 12.20 -13.44 -12.92
C TYR A 430 11.14 -12.37 -13.20
N GLY A 431 10.80 -11.54 -12.20
CA GLY A 431 9.94 -10.38 -12.40
C GLY A 431 10.56 -9.39 -13.40
N SER A 432 11.84 -9.05 -13.21
CA SER A 432 12.60 -8.23 -14.17
C SER A 432 12.62 -8.84 -15.57
N MET A 433 12.87 -10.14 -15.67
CA MET A 433 12.94 -10.84 -16.94
C MET A 433 11.63 -10.70 -17.72
N TYR A 434 10.48 -10.91 -17.05
CA TYR A 434 9.17 -10.66 -17.67
C TYR A 434 9.03 -9.22 -18.19
N VAL A 435 9.33 -8.23 -17.36
CA VAL A 435 9.20 -6.81 -17.74
C VAL A 435 10.14 -6.43 -18.88
N TRP A 436 11.38 -6.91 -18.86
CA TRP A 436 12.38 -6.65 -19.91
C TRP A 436 11.97 -7.33 -21.23
N GLU A 437 11.47 -8.56 -21.18
CA GLU A 437 10.97 -9.26 -22.36
C GLU A 437 9.75 -8.55 -22.96
N LEU A 438 8.82 -8.08 -22.12
CA LEU A 438 7.69 -7.26 -22.56
C LEU A 438 8.18 -5.96 -23.21
N TRP A 439 9.06 -5.22 -22.53
CA TRP A 439 9.59 -3.93 -23.01
C TRP A 439 10.26 -4.04 -24.37
N ARG A 440 11.11 -5.05 -24.59
CA ARG A 440 11.82 -5.29 -25.87
C ARG A 440 10.88 -5.49 -27.06
N ARG A 441 9.62 -5.84 -26.81
CA ARG A 441 8.59 -6.10 -27.83
C ARG A 441 7.65 -4.92 -28.05
N LEU A 442 7.77 -3.84 -27.29
CA LEU A 442 6.96 -2.64 -27.49
C LEU A 442 7.45 -1.87 -28.72
N GLU A 443 6.54 -1.51 -29.60
CA GLU A 443 6.85 -0.74 -30.81
C GLU A 443 6.99 0.77 -30.53
N ARG A 444 6.59 1.21 -29.34
CA ARG A 444 6.69 2.59 -28.88
C ARG A 444 6.93 2.68 -27.37
N PRO A 445 7.51 3.78 -26.88
CA PRO A 445 7.67 3.99 -25.45
C PRO A 445 6.32 3.94 -24.73
N ALA A 446 6.29 3.25 -23.59
CA ALA A 446 5.15 3.21 -22.69
C ALA A 446 5.52 3.86 -21.36
N ALA A 447 4.62 4.67 -20.81
CA ALA A 447 4.72 5.05 -19.40
C ALA A 447 4.38 3.82 -18.55
N MET A 448 5.24 3.43 -17.60
CA MET A 448 5.08 2.20 -16.83
C MET A 448 5.02 2.40 -15.32
N GLU A 449 4.13 1.65 -14.68
CA GLU A 449 3.98 1.47 -13.24
C GLU A 449 3.80 -0.02 -12.91
N TYR A 450 4.10 -0.41 -11.67
CA TYR A 450 4.08 -1.80 -11.21
C TYR A 450 3.66 -1.88 -9.74
N SER A 451 3.10 -3.01 -9.30
CA SER A 451 2.75 -3.28 -7.90
C SER A 451 3.96 -3.64 -7.00
N THR A 452 5.13 -3.95 -7.58
CA THR A 452 6.42 -4.10 -6.87
C THR A 452 7.49 -3.16 -7.42
N PHE A 453 8.60 -3.01 -6.70
CA PHE A 453 9.70 -2.17 -7.16
C PHE A 453 11.07 -2.56 -6.60
N HIS A 454 12.00 -2.86 -7.51
CA HIS A 454 13.42 -3.11 -7.22
C HIS A 454 14.29 -2.62 -8.41
N HIS A 455 15.61 -2.70 -8.25
CA HIS A 455 16.61 -2.03 -9.07
C HIS A 455 16.39 -2.11 -10.59
N HIS A 456 16.22 -3.31 -11.15
CA HIS A 456 16.08 -3.53 -12.60
C HIS A 456 14.78 -3.01 -13.20
N LEU A 457 13.77 -2.73 -12.38
CA LEU A 457 12.50 -2.15 -12.83
C LEU A 457 12.61 -0.63 -12.99
N TRP A 458 13.62 0.00 -12.38
CA TRP A 458 13.79 1.46 -12.39
C TRP A 458 13.90 2.05 -13.80
N CYS A 459 14.67 1.42 -14.72
CA CYS A 459 14.92 1.97 -16.05
C CYS A 459 13.66 2.17 -16.92
N MET A 460 12.57 1.48 -16.60
CA MET A 460 11.29 1.61 -17.31
C MET A 460 10.21 2.28 -16.45
N ARG A 461 10.34 2.27 -15.11
CA ARG A 461 9.42 2.94 -14.19
C ARG A 461 9.31 4.43 -14.53
N SER A 462 8.07 4.89 -14.71
CA SER A 462 7.78 6.24 -15.18
C SER A 462 7.26 7.16 -14.07
N ARG A 463 6.58 6.61 -13.06
CA ARG A 463 6.18 7.27 -11.81
C ARG A 463 5.96 6.24 -10.70
N HIS A 464 5.94 6.64 -9.44
CA HIS A 464 5.82 5.72 -8.28
C HIS A 464 4.82 6.25 -7.23
N GLY A 465 4.24 5.39 -6.40
CA GLY A 465 3.23 5.77 -5.40
C GLY A 465 1.77 5.48 -5.78
N ALA A 466 1.51 4.38 -6.48
CA ALA A 466 0.14 3.98 -6.81
C ALA A 466 -0.54 3.19 -5.67
N TRP A 467 -0.57 3.73 -4.46
CA TRP A 467 -1.25 3.09 -3.31
C TRP A 467 -2.75 2.99 -3.54
N ASP A 468 -3.41 1.96 -3.02
CA ASP A 468 -4.86 1.91 -3.07
C ASP A 468 -5.52 2.93 -2.11
N HIS A 469 -6.81 3.18 -2.32
CA HIS A 469 -7.57 4.14 -1.52
C HIS A 469 -7.71 3.68 -0.05
N PRO A 470 -7.71 4.59 0.94
CA PRO A 470 -8.12 4.27 2.30
C PRO A 470 -9.65 4.04 2.39
N THR A 471 -10.10 3.41 3.47
CA THR A 471 -11.52 3.34 3.86
C THR A 471 -11.87 4.34 4.97
N ARG A 472 -10.88 4.84 5.70
CA ARG A 472 -11.03 5.78 6.83
C ARG A 472 -9.76 6.60 7.07
N SER A 473 -9.90 7.68 7.84
CA SER A 473 -8.81 8.60 8.24
C SER A 473 -8.02 9.13 7.05
N HIS A 474 -8.76 9.57 6.01
CA HIS A 474 -8.23 9.95 4.70
C HIS A 474 -7.01 10.89 4.77
N LYS A 475 -7.06 11.95 5.60
CA LYS A 475 -5.96 12.94 5.73
C LYS A 475 -4.65 12.34 6.26
N GLN A 476 -4.72 11.43 7.25
CA GLN A 476 -3.52 10.76 7.78
C GLN A 476 -2.89 9.81 6.76
N PHE A 477 -3.73 9.08 6.01
CA PHE A 477 -3.26 8.24 4.92
C PHE A 477 -2.56 9.06 3.83
N ILE A 478 -3.10 10.23 3.49
CA ILE A 478 -2.49 11.16 2.52
C ILE A 478 -1.11 11.60 2.98
N ASP A 479 -0.95 12.00 4.25
CA ASP A 479 0.35 12.45 4.76
C ASP A 479 1.40 11.33 4.76
N GLN A 480 1.02 10.12 5.15
CA GLN A 480 1.91 8.96 5.07
C GLN A 480 2.32 8.65 3.64
N HIS A 481 1.39 8.81 2.69
CA HIS A 481 1.68 8.59 1.29
C HIS A 481 2.62 9.67 0.73
N VAL A 482 2.41 10.95 1.05
CA VAL A 482 3.32 12.04 0.69
C VAL A 482 4.72 11.78 1.23
N ALA A 483 4.84 11.44 2.52
CA ALA A 483 6.12 11.15 3.15
C ALA A 483 6.83 9.96 2.50
N SER A 484 6.10 8.88 2.19
CA SER A 484 6.64 7.74 1.43
C SER A 484 7.18 8.16 0.05
N ASN A 485 6.46 9.05 -0.64
CA ASN A 485 6.83 9.53 -1.96
C ASN A 485 8.06 10.47 -1.98
N GLU A 486 8.49 11.03 -0.84
CA GLU A 486 9.72 11.84 -0.77
C GLU A 486 10.96 11.03 -1.19
N ALA A 487 10.94 9.70 -0.99
CA ALA A 487 12.01 8.82 -1.44
C ALA A 487 12.20 8.82 -2.98
N ASN A 488 11.18 9.19 -3.76
CA ASN A 488 11.22 9.21 -5.21
C ASN A 488 12.20 10.25 -5.77
N GLU A 489 12.45 11.36 -5.05
CA GLU A 489 13.40 12.39 -5.47
C GLU A 489 14.82 11.83 -5.56
N ARG A 490 15.20 10.94 -4.63
CA ARG A 490 16.55 10.32 -4.58
C ARG A 490 16.82 9.36 -5.73
N ILE A 491 15.76 8.89 -6.40
CA ILE A 491 15.82 7.94 -7.51
C ILE A 491 15.27 8.56 -8.82
N PHE A 492 15.06 9.88 -8.85
CA PHE A 492 14.68 10.65 -10.03
C PHE A 492 13.37 10.21 -10.68
N LEU A 493 12.35 9.87 -9.87
CA LEU A 493 11.02 9.53 -10.35
C LEU A 493 9.95 10.56 -9.92
N PRO A 494 9.00 10.91 -10.80
CA PRO A 494 7.76 11.56 -10.39
C PRO A 494 6.91 10.67 -9.49
N SER A 495 6.06 11.29 -8.67
CA SER A 495 5.10 10.60 -7.82
C SER A 495 3.69 10.58 -8.42
N ASN A 496 2.96 9.52 -8.10
CA ASN A 496 1.51 9.44 -8.09
C ASN A 496 1.06 9.44 -6.62
N LEU A 497 -0.07 10.06 -6.30
CA LEU A 497 -0.62 10.12 -4.95
C LEU A 497 -1.71 9.05 -4.72
N GLY A 498 -1.70 8.00 -5.53
CA GLY A 498 -2.50 6.78 -5.33
C GLY A 498 -3.83 6.77 -6.06
N TRP A 499 -4.54 5.68 -5.84
CA TRP A 499 -5.90 5.45 -6.28
C TRP A 499 -6.86 5.91 -5.19
N TRP A 500 -7.90 6.63 -5.58
CA TRP A 500 -8.88 7.22 -4.68
C TRP A 500 -10.27 6.80 -5.10
N GLY A 501 -11.09 6.43 -4.12
CA GLY A 501 -12.52 6.19 -4.32
C GLY A 501 -13.30 7.17 -3.46
N PHE A 502 -14.31 7.81 -4.04
CA PHE A 502 -15.24 8.64 -3.26
C PHE A 502 -16.10 7.71 -2.40
N LYS A 503 -15.79 7.65 -1.11
CA LYS A 503 -16.46 6.76 -0.16
C LYS A 503 -17.81 7.35 0.25
N THR A 504 -18.80 6.47 0.30
CA THR A 504 -20.08 6.73 0.94
C THR A 504 -20.13 6.04 2.29
N TRP A 505 -21.05 6.47 3.13
CA TRP A 505 -21.15 5.96 4.49
C TRP A 505 -21.52 4.47 4.50
N ASN A 506 -20.66 3.65 5.12
CA ASN A 506 -20.96 2.25 5.42
C ASN A 506 -20.43 1.94 6.84
N PRO A 507 -21.27 2.14 7.87
CA PRO A 507 -20.85 2.01 9.25
C PRO A 507 -20.59 0.53 9.60
N ALA A 508 -19.75 0.24 10.60
CA ALA A 508 -18.99 1.21 11.39
C ALA A 508 -17.64 1.62 10.77
N GLN A 509 -17.26 1.05 9.62
CA GLN A 509 -15.85 0.98 9.19
C GLN A 509 -15.45 1.93 8.07
N VAL A 510 -16.40 2.35 7.22
CA VAL A 510 -16.11 3.20 6.06
C VAL A 510 -16.54 4.63 6.34
N GLU A 511 -15.56 5.52 6.39
CA GLU A 511 -15.81 6.96 6.50
C GLU A 511 -16.12 7.56 5.13
N PRO A 512 -17.17 8.39 5.00
CA PRO A 512 -17.44 9.12 3.77
C PRO A 512 -16.26 10.01 3.39
N THR A 513 -16.04 10.17 2.09
CA THR A 513 -15.10 11.18 1.60
C THR A 513 -15.84 12.51 1.50
N TYR A 514 -15.40 13.50 2.27
CA TYR A 514 -15.99 14.83 2.26
C TYR A 514 -15.18 15.80 1.38
N PRO A 515 -15.74 16.99 1.05
CA PRO A 515 -15.01 18.03 0.34
C PRO A 515 -13.65 18.38 0.96
N ASP A 516 -13.56 18.46 2.29
CA ASP A 516 -12.31 18.81 2.96
C ASP A 516 -11.24 17.70 2.87
N ASP A 517 -11.64 16.44 2.74
CA ASP A 517 -10.69 15.34 2.45
C ASP A 517 -10.13 15.45 1.02
N ILE A 518 -10.99 15.82 0.05
CA ILE A 518 -10.59 15.99 -1.35
C ILE A 518 -9.75 17.25 -1.55
N GLU A 519 -10.09 18.35 -0.90
CA GLU A 519 -9.27 19.57 -0.86
C GLU A 519 -7.88 19.24 -0.29
N TYR A 520 -7.82 18.47 0.79
CA TYR A 520 -6.55 18.04 1.39
C TYR A 520 -5.71 17.21 0.42
N LEU A 521 -6.30 16.17 -0.19
CA LEU A 521 -5.65 15.35 -1.19
C LEU A 521 -5.10 16.18 -2.36
N CYS A 522 -5.94 17.03 -2.93
CA CYS A 522 -5.59 17.79 -4.12
C CYS A 522 -4.58 18.90 -3.82
N ALA A 523 -4.62 19.49 -2.61
CA ALA A 523 -3.60 20.41 -2.14
C ALA A 523 -2.23 19.72 -2.04
N LYS A 524 -2.16 18.50 -1.48
CA LYS A 524 -0.90 17.72 -1.44
C LYS A 524 -0.42 17.35 -2.83
N ALA A 525 -1.31 16.93 -3.72
CA ALA A 525 -0.99 16.64 -5.12
C ALA A 525 -0.43 17.87 -5.85
N LEU A 526 -1.05 19.05 -5.66
CA LEU A 526 -0.59 20.32 -6.24
C LEU A 526 0.77 20.77 -5.66
N GLY A 527 0.98 20.61 -4.35
CA GLY A 527 2.23 20.96 -3.66
C GLY A 527 3.40 20.07 -4.06
N THR A 528 3.15 18.80 -4.36
CA THR A 528 4.17 17.81 -4.79
C THR A 528 4.27 17.65 -6.30
N ASP A 529 3.35 18.27 -7.06
CA ASP A 529 3.16 18.04 -8.49
C ASP A 529 3.00 16.54 -8.86
N SER A 530 2.29 15.82 -7.99
CA SER A 530 1.93 14.42 -8.19
C SER A 530 0.66 14.29 -9.03
N GLY A 531 0.61 13.28 -9.90
CA GLY A 531 -0.68 12.84 -10.45
C GLY A 531 -1.49 12.08 -9.39
N LEU A 532 -2.78 11.86 -9.63
CA LEU A 532 -3.63 11.02 -8.78
C LEU A 532 -4.58 10.19 -9.63
N SER A 533 -5.23 9.18 -9.04
CA SER A 533 -6.11 8.28 -9.80
C SER A 533 -7.45 8.10 -9.13
N LEU A 534 -8.52 7.91 -9.91
CA LEU A 534 -9.87 7.66 -9.37
C LEU A 534 -10.40 6.29 -9.79
N GLN A 535 -10.91 5.56 -8.80
CA GLN A 535 -11.57 4.27 -8.94
C GLN A 535 -13.02 4.35 -8.43
N GLY A 536 -13.96 3.76 -9.18
CA GLY A 536 -15.37 3.73 -8.78
C GLY A 536 -16.11 5.07 -8.89
N TYR A 537 -15.59 6.04 -9.63
CA TYR A 537 -16.30 7.29 -9.90
C TYR A 537 -17.56 7.04 -10.75
N ASP A 538 -18.73 7.19 -10.14
CA ASP A 538 -20.02 7.27 -10.83
C ASP A 538 -20.36 8.72 -11.26
N PRO A 539 -20.38 9.06 -12.57
CA PRO A 539 -20.78 10.37 -13.06
C PRO A 539 -22.28 10.66 -12.87
N GLY A 540 -23.11 9.66 -12.58
CA GLY A 540 -24.54 9.83 -12.27
C GLY A 540 -24.82 10.28 -10.83
N SER A 541 -23.86 10.09 -9.92
CA SER A 541 -23.99 10.45 -8.51
C SER A 541 -23.73 11.94 -8.27
N PRO A 542 -24.71 12.72 -7.75
CA PRO A 542 -24.51 14.13 -7.43
C PRO A 542 -23.40 14.37 -6.39
N GLY A 543 -23.24 13.45 -5.43
CA GLY A 543 -22.18 13.50 -4.42
C GLY A 543 -20.80 13.39 -5.06
N HIS A 544 -20.64 12.46 -6.02
CA HIS A 544 -19.40 12.31 -6.77
C HIS A 544 -19.11 13.52 -7.67
N GLN A 545 -20.09 14.03 -8.39
CA GLN A 545 -19.94 15.21 -9.25
C GLN A 545 -19.43 16.43 -8.46
N ARG A 546 -19.94 16.59 -7.23
CA ARG A 546 -19.51 17.65 -6.32
C ARG A 546 -18.03 17.53 -5.96
N LEU A 547 -17.56 16.33 -5.60
CA LEU A 547 -16.15 16.09 -5.26
C LEU A 547 -15.24 16.19 -6.50
N ALA A 548 -15.68 15.68 -7.65
CA ALA A 548 -14.97 15.80 -8.92
C ALA A 548 -14.77 17.26 -9.36
N THR A 549 -15.68 18.16 -9.01
CA THR A 549 -15.53 19.60 -9.28
C THR A 549 -14.32 20.19 -8.55
N ILE A 550 -14.04 19.74 -7.32
CA ILE A 550 -12.86 20.14 -6.55
C ILE A 550 -11.61 19.60 -7.22
N VAL A 551 -11.58 18.29 -7.52
CA VAL A 551 -10.46 17.63 -8.22
C VAL A 551 -10.13 18.39 -9.51
N LYS A 552 -11.14 18.74 -10.30
CA LYS A 552 -10.96 19.48 -11.55
C LYS A 552 -10.29 20.84 -11.35
N ALA A 553 -10.71 21.61 -10.36
CA ALA A 553 -10.12 22.93 -10.09
C ALA A 553 -8.62 22.82 -9.76
N TYR A 554 -8.24 21.86 -8.93
CA TYR A 554 -6.83 21.61 -8.61
C TYR A 554 -6.03 21.06 -9.78
N GLU A 555 -6.57 20.12 -10.54
CA GLU A 555 -5.88 19.57 -11.73
C GLU A 555 -5.63 20.64 -12.78
N GLN A 556 -6.58 21.57 -12.97
CA GLN A 556 -6.39 22.73 -13.85
C GLN A 556 -5.24 23.62 -13.34
N LEU A 557 -5.18 23.92 -12.05
CA LEU A 557 -4.06 24.70 -11.46
C LEU A 557 -2.71 23.98 -11.58
N ARG A 558 -2.70 22.66 -11.34
CA ARG A 558 -1.49 21.83 -11.40
C ARG A 558 -0.93 21.80 -12.82
N HIS A 559 -1.79 21.52 -13.81
CA HIS A 559 -1.40 21.50 -15.22
C HIS A 559 -1.05 22.89 -15.78
N ALA A 560 -1.62 23.97 -15.24
CA ALA A 560 -1.24 25.33 -15.63
C ALA A 560 0.18 25.71 -15.19
N GLY A 561 0.71 25.09 -14.12
CA GLY A 561 2.09 25.28 -13.68
C GLY A 561 2.43 26.67 -13.14
N HIS A 562 1.43 27.50 -12.84
CA HIS A 562 1.63 28.89 -12.40
C HIS A 562 1.71 29.08 -10.88
N VAL A 563 1.48 28.03 -10.09
CA VAL A 563 1.56 28.09 -8.61
C VAL A 563 3.03 28.19 -8.18
N SER A 564 3.35 29.21 -7.38
CA SER A 564 4.72 29.50 -6.95
C SER A 564 5.29 28.37 -6.07
N GLN A 565 6.62 28.21 -6.08
CA GLN A 565 7.29 27.20 -5.27
C GLN A 565 7.04 27.41 -3.77
N ALA A 566 6.96 28.66 -3.30
CA ALA A 566 6.67 28.98 -1.90
C ALA A 566 5.25 28.59 -1.47
N ILE A 567 4.26 28.65 -2.37
CA ILE A 567 2.92 28.14 -2.10
C ILE A 567 2.94 26.61 -2.10
N LYS A 568 3.57 25.98 -3.10
CA LYS A 568 3.71 24.51 -3.15
C LYS A 568 4.35 23.94 -1.88
N GLU A 569 5.34 24.64 -1.33
CA GLU A 569 6.00 24.32 -0.07
C GLU A 569 5.07 24.32 1.13
N GLN A 570 4.10 25.23 1.19
CA GLN A 570 3.09 25.27 2.23
C GLN A 570 2.04 24.17 2.03
N LEU A 571 1.59 23.97 0.79
CA LEU A 571 0.58 22.96 0.47
C LEU A 571 1.02 21.54 0.83
N ARG A 572 2.29 21.20 0.63
CA ARG A 572 2.83 19.86 0.93
C ARG A 572 3.05 19.55 2.42
N GLN A 573 2.93 20.53 3.32
CA GLN A 573 3.21 20.30 4.75
C GLN A 573 2.18 19.36 5.39
N PRO A 574 2.57 18.29 6.08
CA PRO A 574 1.63 17.38 6.73
C PRO A 574 0.78 18.10 7.80
N GLY A 575 -0.46 17.66 7.99
CA GLY A 575 -1.45 18.25 8.89
C GLY A 575 -2.00 19.63 8.52
N VAL A 576 -1.41 20.35 7.55
CA VAL A 576 -1.87 21.71 7.18
C VAL A 576 -2.96 21.63 6.12
N GLU A 577 -4.13 22.18 6.43
CA GLU A 577 -5.31 22.18 5.55
C GLU A 577 -5.44 23.47 4.73
N PHE A 578 -5.97 23.31 3.53
CA PHE A 578 -6.27 24.41 2.61
C PHE A 578 -7.61 24.19 1.94
N MET A 579 -8.15 25.26 1.38
CA MET A 579 -9.24 25.19 0.41
C MET A 579 -9.03 26.16 -0.75
N LEU A 580 -9.59 25.83 -1.91
CA LEU A 580 -9.68 26.76 -3.03
C LEU A 580 -10.95 27.62 -2.96
N GLU A 581 -10.76 28.92 -3.02
CA GLU A 581 -11.83 29.90 -3.22
C GLU A 581 -11.76 30.44 -4.65
N GLN A 582 -12.87 30.33 -5.39
CA GLN A 582 -12.98 30.94 -6.70
C GLN A 582 -13.15 32.47 -6.55
N THR A 583 -12.21 33.23 -7.10
CA THR A 583 -12.20 34.71 -7.02
C THR A 583 -12.53 35.40 -8.35
N GLY A 584 -12.52 34.64 -9.44
CA GLY A 584 -12.89 35.06 -10.79
C GLY A 584 -13.30 33.86 -11.64
N THR A 585 -13.54 34.05 -12.94
CA THR A 585 -13.95 32.93 -13.80
C THR A 585 -12.91 31.80 -13.83
N ASP A 586 -11.63 32.14 -13.87
CA ASP A 586 -10.50 31.19 -13.88
C ASP A 586 -9.44 31.50 -12.79
N ASP A 587 -9.77 32.39 -11.84
CA ASP A 587 -8.86 32.82 -10.79
C ASP A 587 -9.20 32.17 -9.46
N TRP A 588 -8.19 31.59 -8.81
CA TRP A 588 -8.33 30.84 -7.57
C TRP A 588 -7.41 31.40 -6.50
N ALA A 589 -7.97 31.56 -5.30
CA ALA A 589 -7.23 31.87 -4.09
C ALA A 589 -7.10 30.62 -3.23
N VAL A 590 -5.89 30.29 -2.80
CA VAL A 590 -5.66 29.25 -1.79
C VAL A 590 -5.80 29.88 -0.41
N ARG A 591 -6.70 29.36 0.43
CA ARG A 591 -6.84 29.79 1.83
C ARG A 591 -6.40 28.69 2.79
N PRO A 592 -5.60 29.02 3.82
CA PRO A 592 -5.44 28.15 4.98
C PRO A 592 -6.78 27.87 5.64
N GLN A 593 -6.98 26.62 6.07
CA GLN A 593 -8.14 26.16 6.81
C GLN A 593 -7.67 25.47 8.10
N SER A 594 -8.50 25.52 9.14
CA SER A 594 -8.37 24.66 10.33
C SER A 594 -9.70 23.97 10.57
N SER A 595 -9.65 22.67 10.90
CA SER A 595 -10.83 21.88 11.23
C SER A 595 -10.72 21.28 12.63
N ALA A 596 -11.82 21.27 13.37
CA ALA A 596 -11.92 20.64 14.69
C ALA A 596 -13.13 19.73 14.73
N ARG A 597 -12.90 18.46 15.08
CA ARG A 597 -13.91 17.39 15.11
C ARG A 597 -14.19 16.96 16.54
N HIS A 598 -15.46 16.77 16.88
CA HIS A 598 -15.89 16.28 18.19
C HIS A 598 -17.11 15.36 18.06
N VAL A 599 -17.17 14.27 18.84
CA VAL A 599 -18.33 13.37 18.87
C VAL A 599 -19.14 13.63 20.14
N VAL A 600 -20.41 14.00 19.95
CA VAL A 600 -21.38 14.21 21.01
C VAL A 600 -22.20 12.93 21.20
N GLN A 601 -22.21 12.41 22.44
CA GLN A 601 -23.02 11.29 22.88
C GLN A 601 -24.04 11.80 23.90
N ALA A 602 -25.32 11.87 23.51
CA ALA A 602 -26.35 12.47 24.37
C ALA A 602 -26.57 11.75 25.72
N SER A 603 -26.11 10.51 25.87
CA SER A 603 -26.27 9.67 27.07
C SER A 603 -25.37 10.06 28.25
N ASP A 604 -24.19 10.63 28.00
CA ASP A 604 -23.18 10.83 29.04
C ASP A 604 -23.16 12.25 29.63
N GLY A 605 -23.84 13.22 28.98
CA GLY A 605 -23.88 14.64 29.34
C GLY A 605 -22.54 15.37 29.21
N SER A 606 -21.42 14.68 29.41
CA SER A 606 -20.07 15.21 29.44
C SER A 606 -19.52 15.57 28.06
N SER A 607 -19.96 14.87 27.01
CA SER A 607 -19.56 15.14 25.63
C SER A 607 -20.37 16.26 24.96
N SER A 608 -21.43 16.75 25.61
CA SER A 608 -22.34 17.76 25.03
C SER A 608 -21.77 19.17 25.00
N VAL A 609 -20.70 19.42 25.75
CA VAL A 609 -19.96 20.68 25.83
C VAL A 609 -18.48 20.40 25.59
N TRP A 610 -17.83 21.14 24.71
CA TRP A 610 -16.40 20.98 24.38
C TRP A 610 -15.79 22.32 23.94
N THR A 611 -14.47 22.36 23.75
CA THR A 611 -13.75 23.56 23.30
C THR A 611 -13.20 23.38 21.89
N VAL A 612 -13.21 24.46 21.10
CA VAL A 612 -12.57 24.55 19.78
C VAL A 612 -11.69 25.80 19.73
N ASP A 613 -10.46 25.67 19.22
CA ASP A 613 -9.58 26.80 18.96
C ASP A 613 -9.79 27.35 17.54
N ASN A 614 -9.97 28.67 17.42
CA ASN A 614 -9.95 29.39 16.15
C ASN A 614 -8.62 30.13 16.00
N PRO A 615 -7.69 29.63 15.17
CA PRO A 615 -6.36 30.23 15.02
C PRO A 615 -6.38 31.51 14.17
N TYR A 616 -7.54 31.90 13.64
CA TYR A 616 -7.70 33.05 12.75
C TYR A 616 -8.55 34.15 13.42
N ARG A 617 -8.84 35.22 12.67
CA ARG A 617 -9.72 36.30 13.15
C ARG A 617 -11.12 35.80 13.50
N ASP A 618 -11.84 36.60 14.28
CA ASP A 618 -13.26 36.39 14.57
C ASP A 618 -14.05 36.16 13.27
N GLN A 619 -14.78 35.04 13.23
CA GLN A 619 -15.54 34.64 12.04
C GLN A 619 -16.73 33.74 12.37
N ALA A 620 -17.73 33.75 11.50
CA ALA A 620 -18.73 32.69 11.49
C ALA A 620 -18.10 31.45 10.82
N PRO A 621 -18.04 30.30 11.50
CA PRO A 621 -17.45 29.09 10.93
C PRO A 621 -18.36 28.46 9.88
N THR A 622 -17.80 27.57 9.08
CA THR A 622 -18.60 26.52 8.41
C THR A 622 -18.70 25.33 9.36
N VAL A 623 -19.86 24.68 9.44
CA VAL A 623 -20.10 23.55 10.35
C VAL A 623 -20.67 22.37 9.59
N ARG A 624 -20.15 21.17 9.86
CA ARG A 624 -20.77 19.90 9.44
C ARG A 624 -21.26 19.13 10.67
N LEU A 625 -22.51 18.67 10.64
CA LEU A 625 -23.06 17.72 11.61
C LEU A 625 -23.34 16.39 10.91
N GLU A 626 -22.83 15.28 11.45
CA GLU A 626 -23.04 13.92 10.92
C GLU A 626 -23.80 13.09 11.94
N GLY A 627 -24.92 12.48 11.54
CA GLY A 627 -25.62 11.51 12.35
C GLY A 627 -24.85 10.20 12.40
N LEU A 628 -24.48 9.72 13.58
CA LEU A 628 -23.72 8.47 13.76
C LEU A 628 -24.64 7.32 14.20
N MET A 629 -24.17 6.08 14.05
CA MET A 629 -24.85 4.94 14.68
C MET A 629 -24.73 5.03 16.20
N ALA A 630 -25.74 4.54 16.91
CA ALA A 630 -25.68 4.23 18.34
C ALA A 630 -25.63 2.70 18.53
N THR A 631 -25.62 2.24 19.77
CA THR A 631 -25.75 0.81 20.11
C THR A 631 -27.01 0.54 20.92
N SER A 632 -27.36 -0.75 21.06
CA SER A 632 -28.21 -1.23 22.16
C SER A 632 -27.62 -0.85 23.54
N GLU A 633 -28.45 -0.96 24.59
CA GLU A 633 -27.99 -0.83 25.98
C GLU A 633 -27.00 -1.95 26.35
N TYR A 634 -26.03 -1.65 27.22
CA TYR A 634 -24.95 -2.57 27.62
C TYR A 634 -25.44 -3.90 28.18
N ASP A 635 -26.54 -3.88 28.93
CA ASP A 635 -27.13 -5.07 29.58
C ASP A 635 -28.22 -5.76 28.74
N SER A 636 -28.36 -5.40 27.46
CA SER A 636 -29.33 -6.04 26.55
C SER A 636 -29.01 -7.52 26.32
N SER A 637 -30.05 -8.36 26.26
CA SER A 637 -29.93 -9.79 25.95
C SER A 637 -29.52 -10.08 24.50
N GLU A 638 -29.51 -9.07 23.62
CA GLU A 638 -29.09 -9.20 22.22
C GLU A 638 -27.58 -9.03 22.02
N ASN A 639 -26.87 -8.66 23.09
CA ASN A 639 -25.43 -8.45 23.10
C ASN A 639 -24.69 -9.78 23.21
N MET A 640 -23.47 -9.81 22.69
CA MET A 640 -22.58 -10.97 22.81
C MET A 640 -21.39 -10.59 23.67
N GLU A 641 -21.19 -11.28 24.79
CA GLU A 641 -20.01 -11.07 25.62
C GLU A 641 -18.78 -11.69 24.94
N VAL A 642 -17.80 -10.86 24.56
CA VAL A 642 -16.60 -11.29 23.82
C VAL A 642 -15.39 -11.49 24.73
N VAL A 643 -15.34 -10.77 25.85
CA VAL A 643 -14.28 -10.87 26.86
C VAL A 643 -14.91 -11.15 28.23
N HIS A 644 -14.64 -12.34 28.77
CA HIS A 644 -15.17 -12.79 30.06
C HIS A 644 -14.12 -12.62 31.17
N PHE A 645 -14.49 -11.97 32.28
CA PHE A 645 -13.61 -11.85 33.45
C PHE A 645 -13.83 -12.97 34.49
N GLY A 646 -14.22 -14.16 34.04
CA GLY A 646 -14.47 -15.34 34.86
C GLY A 646 -13.47 -16.50 34.69
N GLN A 647 -12.59 -16.45 33.68
CA GLN A 647 -11.59 -17.49 33.38
C GLN A 647 -10.22 -16.83 33.22
N ALA A 648 -9.28 -17.12 34.12
CA ALA A 648 -7.99 -16.41 34.21
C ALA A 648 -7.09 -16.65 32.98
N GLU A 649 -7.31 -17.77 32.28
CA GLU A 649 -6.53 -18.19 31.12
C GLU A 649 -6.87 -17.38 29.85
N GLU A 650 -8.04 -16.72 29.77
CA GLU A 650 -8.51 -16.06 28.55
C GLU A 650 -7.79 -14.73 28.22
N LEU A 651 -7.11 -14.11 29.18
CA LEU A 651 -6.52 -12.75 29.05
C LEU A 651 -5.21 -12.58 29.83
N SER A 652 -4.34 -13.59 29.83
CA SER A 652 -2.98 -13.39 30.36
C SER A 652 -2.21 -12.38 29.50
N ALA A 653 -1.38 -11.55 30.12
CA ALA A 653 -0.48 -10.65 29.39
C ALA A 653 0.44 -11.52 28.52
N GLN A 654 0.31 -11.39 27.21
CA GLN A 654 1.04 -12.22 26.27
C GLN A 654 2.39 -11.61 25.91
N ASP A 655 2.49 -10.28 25.93
CA ASP A 655 3.69 -9.54 25.54
C ASP A 655 3.69 -8.12 26.09
N ALA A 656 4.86 -7.49 26.18
CA ALA A 656 5.04 -6.10 26.61
C ALA A 656 6.34 -5.49 26.07
N ALA A 657 6.36 -4.16 25.93
CA ALA A 657 7.56 -3.42 25.58
C ALA A 657 8.70 -3.63 26.60
N THR A 658 9.94 -3.42 26.16
CA THR A 658 11.09 -3.47 27.07
C THR A 658 10.92 -2.44 28.20
N GLY A 659 11.07 -2.88 29.44
CA GLY A 659 10.90 -2.01 30.62
C GLY A 659 9.45 -1.87 31.10
N VAL A 660 8.49 -2.53 30.44
CA VAL A 660 7.09 -2.62 30.86
C VAL A 660 6.80 -3.98 31.46
N SER A 661 6.08 -4.01 32.57
CA SER A 661 5.48 -5.24 33.13
C SER A 661 3.98 -5.07 33.25
N ALA A 662 3.21 -6.10 32.93
CA ALA A 662 1.75 -6.01 32.97
C ALA A 662 1.10 -7.33 33.39
N ARG A 663 -0.07 -7.24 34.03
CA ARG A 663 -0.89 -8.39 34.40
C ARG A 663 -2.37 -8.01 34.50
N MET A 664 -3.23 -9.02 34.37
CA MET A 664 -4.67 -8.92 34.56
C MET A 664 -5.05 -9.71 35.81
N GLU A 665 -5.71 -9.07 36.79
CA GLU A 665 -6.22 -9.71 38.00
C GLU A 665 -7.75 -9.80 37.94
N LEU A 666 -8.31 -11.00 38.03
CA LEU A 666 -9.77 -11.17 38.04
C LEU A 666 -10.37 -10.87 39.41
N GLY A 667 -11.55 -10.27 39.43
CA GLY A 667 -12.26 -9.89 40.65
C GLY A 667 -13.75 -9.69 40.44
N THR A 668 -14.40 -9.13 41.45
CA THR A 668 -15.79 -8.67 41.35
C THR A 668 -15.95 -7.27 41.93
N ASP A 669 -16.80 -6.46 41.31
CA ASP A 669 -17.21 -5.12 41.78
C ASP A 669 -18.74 -5.08 41.88
N ASN A 670 -19.26 -4.93 43.10
CA ASN A 670 -20.69 -4.95 43.39
C ASN A 670 -21.44 -6.19 42.82
N GLY A 671 -20.76 -7.34 42.77
CA GLY A 671 -21.32 -8.59 42.26
C GLY A 671 -21.14 -8.82 40.76
N ASN A 672 -20.61 -7.84 40.02
CA ASN A 672 -20.25 -8.00 38.60
C ASN A 672 -18.81 -8.47 38.47
N ALA A 673 -18.52 -9.37 37.53
CA ALA A 673 -17.14 -9.76 37.21
C ALA A 673 -16.35 -8.55 36.70
N CYS A 674 -15.08 -8.44 37.10
CA CYS A 674 -14.16 -7.42 36.59
C CYS A 674 -12.74 -7.96 36.40
N GLY A 675 -12.01 -7.38 35.46
CA GLY A 675 -10.57 -7.59 35.31
C GLY A 675 -9.81 -6.32 35.63
N ARG A 676 -8.89 -6.37 36.58
CA ARG A 676 -7.98 -5.28 36.89
C ARG A 676 -6.72 -5.40 36.05
N LEU A 677 -6.57 -4.48 35.12
CA LEU A 677 -5.36 -4.31 34.31
C LEU A 677 -4.36 -3.49 35.12
N ILE A 678 -3.19 -4.07 35.40
CA ILE A 678 -2.08 -3.38 36.07
C ILE A 678 -0.90 -3.40 35.11
N ALA A 679 -0.34 -2.22 34.79
CA ALA A 679 0.86 -2.10 33.98
C ALA A 679 1.83 -1.09 34.60
N ALA A 680 3.11 -1.44 34.67
CA ALA A 680 4.17 -0.61 35.24
C ALA A 680 5.24 -0.32 34.20
N ASN A 681 5.61 0.95 34.08
CA ASN A 681 6.68 1.41 33.21
C ASN A 681 7.88 1.81 34.06
N SER A 682 8.99 1.08 33.92
CA SER A 682 10.24 1.36 34.62
C SER A 682 11.17 2.35 33.89
N GLY A 683 10.75 2.83 32.72
CA GLY A 683 11.47 3.82 31.91
C GLY A 683 11.09 5.27 32.25
N SER A 684 11.74 6.21 31.54
CA SER A 684 11.55 7.66 31.72
C SER A 684 10.59 8.30 30.72
N GLU A 685 10.19 7.57 29.68
CA GLU A 685 9.32 8.06 28.60
C GLU A 685 7.98 7.32 28.61
N ARG A 686 6.92 7.97 28.13
CA ARG A 686 5.63 7.31 27.86
C ARG A 686 5.59 6.66 26.47
N GLY A 687 6.19 7.31 25.47
CA GLY A 687 6.26 6.79 24.10
C GLY A 687 6.99 5.45 24.06
N GLY A 688 6.61 4.58 23.11
CA GLY A 688 7.16 3.22 23.00
C GLY A 688 6.71 2.23 24.07
N THR A 689 5.89 2.62 25.06
CA THR A 689 5.46 1.73 26.14
C THR A 689 4.14 1.06 25.84
N TRP A 690 4.10 -0.28 25.84
CA TRP A 690 2.86 -1.01 25.59
C TRP A 690 2.82 -2.37 26.28
N ALA A 691 1.61 -2.89 26.49
CA ALA A 691 1.34 -4.26 26.93
C ALA A 691 0.14 -4.86 26.16
N ARG A 692 0.17 -6.18 25.92
CA ARG A 692 -0.81 -6.90 25.09
C ARG A 692 -1.56 -7.98 25.87
N PHE A 693 -2.89 -7.91 25.86
CA PHE A 693 -3.80 -8.94 26.38
C PHE A 693 -4.72 -9.41 25.26
N GLN A 694 -4.54 -10.63 24.74
CA GLN A 694 -5.25 -11.11 23.56
C GLN A 694 -6.07 -12.37 23.86
N LYS A 695 -7.28 -12.42 23.31
CA LYS A 695 -8.12 -13.60 23.20
C LYS A 695 -8.26 -13.99 21.73
N VAL A 696 -7.83 -15.21 21.39
CA VAL A 696 -8.01 -15.80 20.06
C VAL A 696 -9.28 -16.65 20.08
N PHE A 697 -10.12 -16.49 19.06
CA PHE A 697 -11.34 -17.26 18.89
C PHE A 697 -11.05 -18.48 18.01
N ASP A 698 -11.36 -19.67 18.53
CA ASP A 698 -11.32 -20.92 17.77
C ASP A 698 -12.61 -21.72 18.02
N PRO A 699 -13.54 -21.78 17.04
CA PRO A 699 -13.47 -21.13 15.72
C PRO A 699 -13.59 -19.60 15.77
N PRO A 700 -13.25 -18.87 14.68
CA PRO A 700 -13.53 -17.44 14.56
C PRO A 700 -15.00 -17.09 14.83
N LEU A 701 -15.23 -15.91 15.39
CA LEU A 701 -16.53 -15.46 15.88
C LEU A 701 -17.30 -14.66 14.81
N ASP A 702 -18.58 -14.95 14.62
CA ASP A 702 -19.48 -14.14 13.79
C ASP A 702 -20.11 -13.02 14.63
N LEU A 703 -19.62 -11.80 14.41
CA LEU A 703 -20.09 -10.53 14.95
C LEU A 703 -20.83 -9.69 13.90
N SER A 704 -21.27 -10.27 12.79
CA SER A 704 -21.93 -9.53 11.69
C SER A 704 -23.16 -8.74 12.14
N ARG A 705 -23.83 -9.17 13.22
CA ARG A 705 -24.98 -8.51 13.84
C ARG A 705 -24.65 -7.63 15.04
N GLN A 706 -23.41 -7.66 15.55
CA GLN A 706 -22.96 -6.97 16.75
C GLN A 706 -21.61 -6.27 16.52
N GLN A 707 -21.62 -5.24 15.67
CA GLN A 707 -20.38 -4.62 15.18
C GLN A 707 -19.79 -3.56 16.12
N GLY A 708 -20.58 -3.02 17.06
CA GLY A 708 -20.08 -2.08 18.08
C GLY A 708 -19.54 -2.84 19.30
N LEU A 709 -18.66 -2.22 20.07
CA LEU A 709 -18.20 -2.72 21.37
C LEU A 709 -18.68 -1.80 22.50
N GLY A 710 -19.04 -2.40 23.63
CA GLY A 710 -19.39 -1.71 24.87
C GLY A 710 -18.53 -2.18 26.01
N VAL A 711 -17.99 -1.24 26.79
CA VAL A 711 -17.14 -1.56 27.95
C VAL A 711 -17.29 -0.49 29.03
N TRP A 712 -17.29 -0.91 30.30
CA TRP A 712 -17.07 0.00 31.42
C TRP A 712 -15.61 -0.05 31.84
N VAL A 713 -15.01 1.13 32.01
CA VAL A 713 -13.63 1.30 32.47
C VAL A 713 -13.66 2.11 33.77
N ARG A 714 -13.01 1.59 34.82
CA ARG A 714 -12.69 2.34 36.03
C ARG A 714 -11.30 2.92 35.85
N GLY A 715 -11.23 4.20 35.57
CA GLY A 715 -9.97 4.91 35.34
C GLY A 715 -9.29 5.33 36.64
N ASP A 716 -7.97 5.53 36.55
CA ASP A 716 -7.12 6.06 37.62
C ASP A 716 -6.61 7.49 37.34
N GLY A 717 -6.98 8.06 36.19
CA GLY A 717 -6.65 9.43 35.78
C GLY A 717 -5.22 9.65 35.28
N GLN A 718 -4.43 8.61 35.01
CA GLN A 718 -3.01 8.75 34.69
C GLN A 718 -2.69 8.96 33.19
N GLY A 719 -3.70 8.93 32.32
CA GLY A 719 -3.60 9.29 30.90
C GLY A 719 -3.01 8.21 29.99
N GLU A 720 -2.91 6.98 30.45
CA GLU A 720 -2.66 5.81 29.60
C GLU A 720 -3.79 5.60 28.59
N VAL A 721 -3.50 4.82 27.56
CA VAL A 721 -4.41 4.60 26.43
C VAL A 721 -4.70 3.12 26.31
N LEU A 722 -5.98 2.76 26.38
CA LEU A 722 -6.47 1.41 26.11
C LEU A 722 -6.91 1.32 24.64
N ASN A 723 -6.49 0.27 23.92
CA ASN A 723 -6.98 -0.04 22.58
C ASN A 723 -7.75 -1.36 22.57
N PHE A 724 -9.02 -1.35 22.17
CA PHE A 724 -9.83 -2.54 21.96
C PHE A 724 -9.82 -2.90 20.48
N GLN A 725 -8.92 -3.82 20.12
CA GLN A 725 -8.59 -4.13 18.73
C GLN A 725 -9.23 -5.45 18.27
N LEU A 726 -9.99 -5.42 17.17
CA LEU A 726 -10.50 -6.60 16.47
C LEU A 726 -9.64 -6.93 15.25
N ARG A 727 -9.45 -8.23 14.96
CA ARG A 727 -8.75 -8.72 13.75
C ARG A 727 -9.49 -9.86 13.07
N SER A 728 -9.43 -9.90 11.75
CA SER A 728 -9.83 -11.05 10.92
C SER A 728 -8.65 -12.02 10.73
N PRO A 729 -8.90 -13.27 10.27
CA PRO A 729 -7.84 -14.19 9.88
C PRO A 729 -7.00 -13.61 8.74
N ASP A 730 -5.67 -13.67 8.88
CA ASP A 730 -4.74 -13.02 7.93
C ASP A 730 -4.82 -13.57 6.49
N HIS A 731 -5.28 -14.81 6.31
CA HIS A 731 -5.50 -15.43 4.99
C HIS A 731 -6.78 -14.96 4.28
N ILE A 732 -7.70 -14.33 5.02
CA ILE A 732 -8.90 -13.68 4.48
C ILE A 732 -8.60 -12.20 4.23
N ILE A 733 -8.25 -11.47 5.29
CA ILE A 733 -7.93 -10.05 5.25
C ILE A 733 -7.12 -9.64 6.48
N ARG A 734 -6.06 -8.87 6.29
CA ARG A 734 -5.16 -8.40 7.38
C ARG A 734 -5.69 -7.11 8.03
N ALA A 735 -6.98 -7.08 8.33
CA ALA A 735 -7.65 -5.90 8.87
C ALA A 735 -7.35 -5.68 10.37
N VAL A 736 -7.28 -4.40 10.75
CA VAL A 736 -7.06 -3.95 12.13
C VAL A 736 -8.16 -2.95 12.49
N GLY A 737 -9.06 -3.32 13.40
CA GLY A 737 -10.14 -2.44 13.88
C GLY A 737 -9.85 -1.91 15.28
N GLU A 738 -9.42 -0.66 15.39
CA GLU A 738 -8.91 -0.06 16.63
C GLU A 738 -9.92 0.89 17.29
N HIS A 739 -9.96 0.87 18.62
CA HIS A 739 -10.81 1.75 19.41
C HIS A 739 -10.09 2.20 20.67
N TYR A 740 -9.87 3.51 20.82
CA TYR A 740 -9.02 4.06 21.86
C TYR A 740 -9.82 4.70 23.00
N VAL A 741 -9.44 4.37 24.23
CA VAL A 741 -9.91 5.03 25.45
C VAL A 741 -8.70 5.66 26.15
N THR A 742 -8.66 6.99 26.20
CA THR A 742 -7.72 7.71 27.07
C THR A 742 -8.24 7.69 28.50
N VAL A 743 -7.43 7.24 29.45
CA VAL A 743 -7.81 7.11 30.87
C VAL A 743 -7.37 8.34 31.65
N ASP A 744 -7.93 9.50 31.31
CA ASP A 744 -7.68 10.80 31.97
C ASP A 744 -8.72 11.15 33.04
N PHE A 745 -9.52 10.16 33.45
CA PHE A 745 -10.61 10.28 34.40
C PHE A 745 -10.46 9.26 35.54
N GLU A 746 -11.03 9.59 36.70
CA GLU A 746 -11.14 8.68 37.84
C GLU A 746 -12.54 8.08 37.93
N GLY A 747 -12.62 6.80 38.31
CA GLY A 747 -13.90 6.12 38.55
C GLY A 747 -14.51 5.48 37.29
N TRP A 748 -15.71 4.92 37.42
CA TRP A 748 -16.38 4.16 36.36
C TRP A 748 -16.97 5.07 35.28
N ARG A 749 -16.60 4.83 34.02
CA ARG A 749 -17.19 5.44 32.83
C ARG A 749 -17.52 4.36 31.79
N TYR A 750 -18.64 4.54 31.11
CA TYR A 750 -19.08 3.66 30.02
C TYR A 750 -18.60 4.22 28.67
N PHE A 751 -18.15 3.33 27.78
CA PHE A 751 -17.73 3.66 26.43
C PHE A 751 -18.50 2.80 25.41
N GLN A 752 -19.07 3.48 24.41
CA GLN A 752 -19.51 2.88 23.16
C GLN A 752 -18.41 3.09 22.12
N LEU A 753 -17.82 2.00 21.66
CA LEU A 753 -16.72 1.97 20.70
C LEU A 753 -17.29 1.43 19.38
N ILE A 754 -17.51 2.31 18.40
CA ILE A 754 -18.20 1.96 17.16
C ILE A 754 -17.29 2.26 15.97
N GLU A 755 -17.04 3.54 15.70
CA GLU A 755 -16.13 3.96 14.65
C GLU A 755 -14.69 3.64 15.06
N HIS A 756 -13.85 3.27 14.08
CA HIS A 756 -12.44 3.02 14.36
C HIS A 756 -11.70 4.36 14.57
N ASP A 757 -10.87 4.44 15.61
CA ASP A 757 -10.09 5.64 15.95
C ASP A 757 -8.74 5.69 15.21
N SER A 758 -8.70 5.18 13.97
CA SER A 758 -7.48 4.99 13.19
C SER A 758 -6.69 6.29 12.93
N ASP A 759 -7.33 7.45 13.02
CA ASP A 759 -6.69 8.77 12.87
C ASP A 759 -5.66 9.06 13.96
N ARG A 760 -5.80 8.40 15.12
CA ARG A 760 -4.89 8.48 16.27
C ARG A 760 -3.83 7.38 16.29
N TYR A 761 -3.80 6.48 15.30
CA TYR A 761 -2.80 5.40 15.23
C TYR A 761 -1.37 5.94 15.31
N ALA A 762 -1.10 7.02 14.59
CA ALA A 762 0.22 7.64 14.52
C ALA A 762 0.61 8.41 15.80
N ASP A 763 -0.31 8.60 16.75
CA ASP A 763 -0.03 9.26 18.03
C ASP A 763 0.74 8.34 19.00
N TYR A 764 0.81 7.03 18.71
CA TYR A 764 1.42 6.03 19.58
C TYR A 764 2.31 5.05 18.82
N ASP A 765 3.27 4.46 19.53
CA ASP A 765 4.13 3.41 19.01
C ASP A 765 3.50 2.03 19.26
N TRP A 766 3.27 1.27 18.18
CA TRP A 766 2.65 -0.05 18.24
C TRP A 766 3.60 -1.15 17.71
N PRO A 767 3.60 -2.36 18.31
CA PRO A 767 4.50 -3.45 17.88
C PRO A 767 3.95 -4.31 16.72
N TYR A 768 2.81 -3.93 16.15
CA TYR A 768 2.24 -4.59 14.98
C TYR A 768 2.38 -3.68 13.76
N ALA A 769 2.61 -4.30 12.61
CA ALA A 769 2.79 -3.59 11.36
C ALA A 769 1.50 -2.90 10.90
N GLY A 770 1.65 -1.75 10.23
CA GLY A 770 0.73 -1.36 9.16
C GLY A 770 -0.11 -0.12 9.38
N GLY A 771 0.48 1.06 9.25
CA GLY A 771 -0.31 2.27 8.94
C GLY A 771 -1.23 2.02 7.73
N TYR A 772 -0.69 1.48 6.64
CA TYR A 772 -1.47 1.18 5.44
C TYR A 772 -2.74 0.35 5.70
N SER A 773 -2.64 -0.82 6.34
CA SER A 773 -3.78 -1.71 6.61
C SER A 773 -4.77 -1.13 7.62
N VAL A 774 -4.28 -0.34 8.60
CA VAL A 774 -5.13 0.36 9.58
C VAL A 774 -6.09 1.33 8.88
N TYR A 775 -5.67 1.99 7.81
CA TYR A 775 -6.53 2.91 7.04
C TYR A 775 -7.29 2.25 5.90
N ARG A 776 -6.71 1.22 5.26
CA ARG A 776 -7.25 0.56 4.08
C ARG A 776 -8.30 -0.48 4.40
N GLU A 777 -7.97 -1.44 5.27
CA GLU A 777 -8.70 -2.70 5.37
C GLU A 777 -9.90 -2.60 6.30
N ALA A 778 -10.94 -3.40 6.02
CA ALA A 778 -12.10 -3.53 6.88
C ALA A 778 -12.10 -4.91 7.55
N VAL A 779 -12.38 -4.95 8.85
CA VAL A 779 -12.60 -6.19 9.61
C VAL A 779 -13.79 -6.91 9.01
N ASP A 780 -13.60 -8.17 8.64
CA ASP A 780 -14.69 -9.08 8.31
C ASP A 780 -15.32 -9.56 9.61
N TYR A 781 -16.43 -8.91 9.98
CA TYR A 781 -17.17 -9.25 11.19
C TYR A 781 -17.81 -10.65 11.15
N SER A 782 -17.91 -11.32 9.99
CA SER A 782 -18.46 -12.69 9.95
C SER A 782 -17.50 -13.76 10.46
N VAL A 783 -16.21 -13.42 10.57
CA VAL A 783 -15.13 -14.36 10.91
C VAL A 783 -14.05 -13.68 11.77
N VAL A 784 -14.41 -13.00 12.86
CA VAL A 784 -13.43 -12.32 13.73
C VAL A 784 -12.53 -13.34 14.43
N ALA A 785 -11.22 -13.24 14.22
CA ALA A 785 -10.23 -14.19 14.74
C ALA A 785 -9.76 -13.86 16.16
N SER A 786 -9.74 -12.59 16.54
CA SER A 786 -9.32 -12.20 17.90
C SER A 786 -9.82 -10.84 18.33
N ILE A 787 -9.87 -10.65 19.65
CA ILE A 787 -9.91 -9.34 20.31
C ILE A 787 -8.65 -9.17 21.16
N THR A 788 -8.04 -7.99 21.07
CA THR A 788 -6.86 -7.62 21.85
C THR A 788 -7.13 -6.33 22.62
N ILE A 789 -6.88 -6.34 23.92
CA ILE A 789 -6.83 -5.15 24.75
C ILE A 789 -5.35 -4.77 24.88
N TRP A 790 -4.99 -3.65 24.26
CA TRP A 790 -3.67 -3.06 24.48
C TRP A 790 -3.74 -1.98 25.56
N CYS A 791 -2.63 -1.77 26.24
CA CYS A 791 -2.39 -0.60 27.07
C CYS A 791 -1.11 0.08 26.56
N ASN A 792 -1.14 1.39 26.30
CA ASN A 792 -0.05 2.17 25.73
C ASN A 792 0.12 3.51 26.47
N ASN A 793 1.20 4.24 26.21
CA ASN A 793 1.47 5.58 26.73
C ASN A 793 1.53 5.65 28.28
N LEU A 794 2.14 4.65 28.89
CA LEU A 794 2.22 4.47 30.34
C LEU A 794 3.04 5.57 31.03
N PRO A 795 2.60 6.11 32.18
CA PRO A 795 3.34 7.11 32.94
C PRO A 795 4.75 6.63 33.32
N PRO A 796 5.77 7.50 33.23
CA PRO A 796 7.16 7.11 33.46
C PRO A 796 7.45 6.85 34.94
N ASN A 797 8.17 5.77 35.23
CA ASN A 797 8.49 5.31 36.58
C ASN A 797 7.25 5.12 37.49
N ASP A 798 6.10 4.79 36.90
CA ASP A 798 4.85 4.64 37.62
C ASP A 798 4.09 3.38 37.20
N THR A 799 2.98 3.12 37.89
CA THR A 799 2.10 1.96 37.67
C THR A 799 0.65 2.43 37.53
N ILE A 800 0.01 2.02 36.45
CA ILE A 800 -1.43 2.22 36.22
C ILE A 800 -2.24 1.04 36.75
N SER A 801 -3.50 1.31 37.08
CA SER A 801 -4.44 0.29 37.53
C SER A 801 -5.87 0.66 37.09
N CYS A 802 -6.35 0.07 36.01
CA CYS A 802 -7.73 0.22 35.56
C CYS A 802 -8.53 -1.06 35.83
N ASP A 803 -9.81 -0.94 36.19
CA ASP A 803 -10.71 -2.10 36.21
C ASP A 803 -11.65 -2.08 35.01
N LEU A 804 -11.85 -3.23 34.38
CA LEU A 804 -12.71 -3.42 33.21
C LEU A 804 -13.89 -4.33 33.58
N ARG A 805 -15.09 -3.98 33.15
CA ARG A 805 -16.22 -4.93 33.08
C ARG A 805 -16.18 -5.70 31.74
N PRO A 806 -16.88 -6.84 31.61
CA PRO A 806 -16.88 -7.62 30.38
C PRO A 806 -17.08 -6.77 29.13
N VAL A 807 -16.34 -7.08 28.07
CA VAL A 807 -16.51 -6.38 26.79
C VAL A 807 -17.64 -7.07 26.04
N HIS A 808 -18.64 -6.30 25.65
CA HIS A 808 -19.80 -6.79 24.88
C HIS A 808 -19.71 -6.29 23.45
N ALA A 809 -19.93 -7.18 22.49
CA ALA A 809 -20.31 -6.82 21.13
C ALA A 809 -21.81 -6.49 21.09
N LEU A 810 -22.15 -5.36 20.47
CA LEU A 810 -23.47 -4.72 20.52
C LEU A 810 -24.05 -4.51 19.11
N PRO A 811 -25.34 -4.77 18.88
CA PRO A 811 -26.02 -4.34 17.66
C PRO A 811 -25.95 -2.83 17.46
N LEU A 812 -25.67 -2.40 16.23
CA LEU A 812 -25.76 -1.01 15.83
C LEU A 812 -27.24 -0.62 15.63
N VAL A 813 -27.63 0.54 16.16
CA VAL A 813 -28.99 1.05 16.04
C VAL A 813 -28.97 2.48 15.49
N ALA A 814 -29.81 2.74 14.50
CA ALA A 814 -29.99 4.08 13.98
C ALA A 814 -30.74 4.96 15.00
N ALA A 815 -30.28 6.18 15.16
CA ALA A 815 -30.89 7.20 16.01
C ALA A 815 -31.15 8.47 15.20
N THR A 816 -31.93 9.40 15.76
CA THR A 816 -32.24 10.66 15.08
C THR A 816 -32.19 11.81 16.07
N LEU A 817 -31.42 12.84 15.72
CA LEU A 817 -31.36 14.10 16.44
C LEU A 817 -32.30 15.11 15.79
N SER A 818 -33.41 15.40 16.44
CA SER A 818 -34.40 16.37 15.96
C SER A 818 -34.01 17.79 16.37
N ASN A 819 -34.14 18.73 15.43
CA ASN A 819 -33.83 20.14 15.58
C ASN A 819 -32.48 20.43 16.26
N PRO A 820 -31.34 19.97 15.68
CA PRO A 820 -30.03 20.18 16.26
C PRO A 820 -29.77 21.66 16.56
N ARG A 821 -29.29 21.94 17.77
CA ARG A 821 -28.99 23.28 18.28
C ARG A 821 -27.53 23.35 18.70
N LEU A 822 -26.72 24.07 17.93
CA LEU A 822 -25.34 24.38 18.28
C LEU A 822 -25.26 25.76 18.94
N ARG A 823 -24.53 25.87 20.06
CA ARG A 823 -24.39 27.13 20.82
C ARG A 823 -22.92 27.48 21.05
N THR A 824 -22.63 28.78 21.08
CA THR A 824 -21.35 29.37 21.53
C THR A 824 -21.68 30.56 22.44
N GLY A 825 -21.37 30.48 23.72
CA GLY A 825 -21.82 31.47 24.71
C GLY A 825 -23.34 31.72 24.63
N ASP A 826 -23.74 32.98 24.43
CA ASP A 826 -25.15 33.39 24.32
C ASP A 826 -25.76 33.20 22.92
N GLN A 827 -24.95 32.88 21.91
CA GLN A 827 -25.39 32.69 20.53
C GLN A 827 -25.76 31.23 20.25
N SER A 828 -26.75 31.01 19.39
CA SER A 828 -27.15 29.66 18.98
C SER A 828 -27.73 29.63 17.58
N MET A 829 -27.41 28.58 16.83
CA MET A 829 -28.17 28.20 15.63
C MET A 829 -29.03 26.97 15.90
N VAL A 830 -30.19 26.91 15.26
CA VAL A 830 -31.10 25.77 15.29
C VAL A 830 -31.36 25.35 13.84
N LEU A 831 -31.10 24.08 13.54
CA LEU A 831 -31.35 23.50 12.24
C LEU A 831 -32.74 22.86 12.24
N PRO A 832 -33.69 23.31 11.39
CA PRO A 832 -35.08 22.86 11.42
C PRO A 832 -35.28 21.52 10.70
N LEU A 833 -34.47 20.51 11.05
CA LEU A 833 -34.45 19.20 10.39
C LEU A 833 -34.30 18.07 11.41
N ALA A 834 -34.51 16.83 10.93
CA ALA A 834 -34.20 15.62 11.66
C ALA A 834 -32.93 14.99 11.07
N LEU A 835 -31.88 14.90 11.88
CA LEU A 835 -30.60 14.32 11.48
C LEU A 835 -30.55 12.85 11.90
N THR A 836 -30.83 11.94 10.97
CA THR A 836 -30.80 10.49 11.19
C THR A 836 -29.38 9.93 10.99
N SER A 837 -29.05 8.83 11.64
CA SER A 837 -27.77 8.13 11.43
C SER A 837 -27.48 7.91 9.94
N GLY A 838 -26.31 8.37 9.49
CA GLY A 838 -25.84 8.36 8.12
C GLY A 838 -26.01 9.67 7.37
N ASP A 839 -27.02 10.45 7.73
CA ASP A 839 -27.20 11.76 7.14
C ASP A 839 -26.15 12.74 7.67
N TYR A 840 -25.88 13.78 6.88
CA TYR A 840 -25.07 14.90 7.33
C TYR A 840 -25.61 16.23 6.81
N VAL A 841 -25.39 17.29 7.56
CA VAL A 841 -25.74 18.66 7.16
C VAL A 841 -24.52 19.55 7.23
N GLU A 842 -24.32 20.34 6.19
CA GLU A 842 -23.29 21.37 6.13
C GLU A 842 -23.94 22.74 6.15
N VAL A 843 -23.43 23.63 6.99
CA VAL A 843 -23.89 25.01 7.17
C VAL A 843 -22.71 25.93 6.89
N ASP A 844 -22.83 26.82 5.92
CA ASP A 844 -21.79 27.81 5.66
C ASP A 844 -21.94 29.08 6.52
N ALA A 845 -20.95 29.96 6.44
CA ALA A 845 -20.89 31.19 7.24
C ALA A 845 -22.07 32.16 7.00
N SER A 846 -22.75 32.07 5.84
CA SER A 846 -23.98 32.83 5.56
C SER A 846 -25.23 32.23 6.20
N GLY A 847 -25.15 31.02 6.75
CA GLY A 847 -26.27 30.28 7.30
C GLY A 847 -27.09 29.53 6.25
N ASP A 848 -26.57 29.39 5.02
CA ASP A 848 -27.13 28.45 4.05
C ASP A 848 -26.75 27.04 4.51
N TYR A 849 -27.75 26.15 4.61
CA TYR A 849 -27.53 24.76 4.96
C TYR A 849 -27.95 23.82 3.83
N ARG A 850 -27.23 22.70 3.74
CA ARG A 850 -27.49 21.60 2.81
C ARG A 850 -27.46 20.29 3.58
N HIS A 851 -28.57 19.58 3.59
CA HIS A 851 -28.72 18.27 4.24
C HIS A 851 -28.61 17.19 3.19
N TYR A 852 -27.79 16.20 3.47
CA TYR A 852 -27.46 15.09 2.59
C TYR A 852 -27.72 13.75 3.27
N SER A 853 -28.01 12.73 2.46
CA SER A 853 -28.03 11.34 2.89
C SER A 853 -26.62 10.78 3.08
N GLY A 854 -26.51 9.58 3.66
CA GLY A 854 -25.23 8.85 3.75
C GLY A 854 -24.62 8.44 2.41
N SER A 855 -25.38 8.45 1.31
CA SER A 855 -24.87 8.28 -0.05
C SER A 855 -24.38 9.59 -0.68
N GLY A 856 -24.53 10.73 0.01
CA GLY A 856 -24.17 12.05 -0.48
C GLY A 856 -25.22 12.70 -1.38
N GLU A 857 -26.43 12.15 -1.45
CA GLU A 857 -27.54 12.77 -2.17
C GLU A 857 -28.09 13.96 -1.38
N LEU A 858 -28.36 15.07 -2.06
CA LEU A 858 -28.94 16.25 -1.44
C LEU A 858 -30.43 16.00 -1.13
N LEU A 859 -30.78 16.04 0.15
CA LEU A 859 -32.14 15.88 0.66
C LEU A 859 -32.87 17.22 0.74
N GLU A 860 -32.22 18.23 1.32
CA GLU A 860 -32.83 19.54 1.57
C GLU A 860 -31.79 20.67 1.45
N ARG A 861 -32.25 21.86 1.00
CA ARG A 861 -31.52 23.12 1.14
C ARG A 861 -32.40 24.12 1.88
N GLY A 862 -31.81 24.91 2.75
CA GLY A 862 -32.51 25.98 3.42
C GLY A 862 -31.58 27.06 3.96
N GLN A 863 -32.18 28.05 4.58
CA GLN A 863 -31.49 29.18 5.22
C GLN A 863 -31.85 29.18 6.70
N LEU A 864 -30.86 29.36 7.57
CA LEU A 864 -31.08 29.52 8.99
C LEU A 864 -31.94 30.75 9.29
N ALA A 865 -32.85 30.63 10.25
CA ALA A 865 -33.67 31.76 10.73
C ALA A 865 -32.84 32.82 11.50
N GLY A 866 -31.60 32.50 11.88
CA GLY A 866 -30.65 33.38 12.55
C GLY A 866 -29.25 33.26 11.94
N SER A 867 -28.26 33.89 12.57
CA SER A 867 -26.86 33.78 12.15
C SER A 867 -26.18 32.54 12.72
N VAL A 868 -25.18 32.03 12.01
CA VAL A 868 -24.23 31.06 12.59
C VAL A 868 -23.51 31.72 13.78
N PRO A 869 -23.31 31.02 14.91
CA PRO A 869 -22.60 31.58 16.06
C PRO A 869 -21.16 31.98 15.71
N LEU A 870 -20.71 33.13 16.20
CA LEU A 870 -19.36 33.65 15.98
C LEU A 870 -18.35 32.87 16.83
N LEU A 871 -17.22 32.50 16.22
CA LEU A 871 -16.04 32.07 16.95
C LEU A 871 -15.06 33.22 17.06
N ASN A 872 -14.67 33.57 18.28
CA ASN A 872 -13.62 34.54 18.54
C ASN A 872 -12.26 33.89 18.25
N THR A 873 -11.22 34.68 17.97
CA THR A 873 -9.85 34.15 17.96
C THR A 873 -9.50 33.47 19.29
N GLY A 874 -8.89 32.29 19.22
CA GLY A 874 -8.53 31.46 20.38
C GLY A 874 -9.62 30.43 20.76
N GLU A 875 -9.66 30.06 22.03
CA GLU A 875 -10.57 29.04 22.56
C GLU A 875 -12.03 29.51 22.60
N ASN A 876 -12.94 28.65 22.15
CA ASN A 876 -14.38 28.85 22.18
C ASN A 876 -15.08 27.60 22.74
N GLU A 877 -15.95 27.79 23.73
CA GLU A 877 -16.82 26.73 24.25
C GLU A 877 -18.04 26.54 23.34
N LEU A 878 -18.26 25.30 22.89
CA LEU A 878 -19.37 24.88 22.06
C LEU A 878 -20.25 23.89 22.83
N SER A 879 -21.55 23.89 22.51
CA SER A 879 -22.45 22.81 22.93
C SER A 879 -23.45 22.43 21.85
N LEU A 880 -23.81 21.14 21.82
CA LEU A 880 -24.83 20.59 20.92
C LEU A 880 -25.95 19.94 21.74
N SER A 881 -27.19 20.28 21.39
CA SER A 881 -28.41 19.64 21.93
C SER A 881 -29.43 19.42 20.82
N GLY A 882 -30.46 18.62 21.05
CA GLY A 882 -31.64 18.53 20.19
C GLY A 882 -32.91 18.40 21.02
N ASP A 883 -34.04 18.16 20.36
CA ASP A 883 -35.30 17.92 21.05
C ASP A 883 -35.26 16.61 21.85
N ALA A 884 -35.88 16.62 23.03
CA ALA A 884 -35.99 15.44 23.88
C ALA A 884 -36.99 14.42 23.28
N GLY A 885 -36.74 13.13 23.53
CA GLY A 885 -37.73 12.07 23.25
C GLY A 885 -37.27 10.91 22.36
N ALA A 886 -35.98 10.86 21.97
CA ALA A 886 -35.44 9.67 21.31
C ALA A 886 -35.36 8.50 22.30
N ALA A 887 -35.81 7.31 21.87
CA ALA A 887 -35.72 6.09 22.68
C ALA A 887 -34.26 5.64 22.90
N ILE A 888 -33.39 5.92 21.93
CA ILE A 888 -31.95 5.68 21.98
C ILE A 888 -31.26 7.04 21.86
N PRO A 889 -30.34 7.39 22.77
CA PRO A 889 -29.61 8.66 22.71
C PRO A 889 -28.84 8.79 21.39
N PRO A 890 -29.09 9.83 20.57
CA PRO A 890 -28.38 10.00 19.31
C PRO A 890 -26.92 10.36 19.54
N ARG A 891 -26.07 9.89 18.61
CA ARG A 891 -24.66 10.28 18.49
C ARG A 891 -24.50 11.19 17.29
N THR A 892 -23.75 12.28 17.44
CA THR A 892 -23.52 13.24 16.36
C THR A 892 -22.07 13.69 16.36
N ARG A 893 -21.43 13.62 15.19
CA ARG A 893 -20.11 14.23 14.98
C ARG A 893 -20.28 15.66 14.52
N VAL A 894 -19.59 16.59 15.16
CA VAL A 894 -19.54 18.01 14.81
C VAL A 894 -18.15 18.32 14.28
N THR A 895 -18.07 18.83 13.05
CA THR A 895 -16.83 19.36 12.49
C THR A 895 -16.99 20.85 12.26
N VAL A 896 -16.08 21.65 12.82
CA VAL A 896 -16.07 23.12 12.71
C VAL A 896 -14.88 23.53 11.88
N PHE A 897 -15.12 24.36 10.87
CA PHE A 897 -14.09 24.86 9.95
C PHE A 897 -13.91 26.37 10.10
N THR A 898 -12.67 26.81 10.27
CA THR A 898 -12.26 28.22 10.31
C THR A 898 -11.21 28.47 9.23
N ARG A 899 -11.18 29.70 8.69
CA ARG A 899 -10.35 30.03 7.52
C ARG A 899 -9.48 31.25 7.74
N GLY A 900 -8.28 31.21 7.17
CA GLY A 900 -7.32 32.31 7.13
C GLY A 900 -7.51 33.24 5.93
N GLU A 901 -6.63 34.22 5.84
CA GLU A 901 -6.50 35.05 4.64
C GLU A 901 -5.86 34.25 3.47
N PRO A 902 -6.13 34.62 2.21
CA PRO A 902 -5.50 33.96 1.07
C PRO A 902 -3.98 34.04 1.13
N LEU A 903 -3.31 32.98 0.67
CA LEU A 903 -1.87 32.99 0.45
C LEU A 903 -1.51 34.05 -0.61
N GLN A 904 -0.39 34.74 -0.40
CA GLN A 904 0.13 35.79 -1.31
C GLN A 904 1.21 35.28 -2.25
#